data_AF-A0A9D1I5A7-F1
#
_entry.id   AF-A0A9D1I5A7-F1
#
_cell.length_a   1.000
_cell.length_b   1.000
_cell.length_c   1.000
_cell.angle_alpha   90.00
_cell.angle_beta   90.00
_cell.angle_gamma   90.00
#
_symmetry.space_group_name_H-M   'P 1'
#
loop_
_entity.id
_entity.type
_entity.pdbx_description
1 polymer ?
#
loop_
_entity_poly.entity_id
_entity_poly.type
_entity_poly.pdbx_seq_one_letter_code
_entity_poly.pdbx_strand_id
1 'polypeptide(L)'
;MSILKKNLSKKLLCVLLAVSMVLPGMIPAVAYGASAAGASGKVTVTIEYIGQDGQASYLLQPKTVDFHEGMTALEALQAGYEDSGEVDYNSLWVEIVVTPEGQEPIGDDYSGYPIRVWTPFADSDRLNTVNYKPASGSVIRLIYGKINNSDIMDYSDGNLTIKKDDLISNLAAMTDQQISENHDLYDEALNAALVNSDAGQSEVNDLNSRIRKIVSPDVNATEVEILPDTLSLEIGGSSQLTAKLTPEDAADKVTWSSSDEKVALVDETGKVYGIGRGTAVITASVSEGVNDNITVTVSGTEIQDITLDKTEAVIEEGGSTQLTAAVTPSGSSEQITYESSAPEVAFVNGSGLVVGKSEGEAVITAKAGSAKADCKITVTARKQAEEPAVIFRHKDGRITQMDGGIMTLTPLDEGGFEIEGAENVSRIRWECSEQVNEDGYISNIIHIGTDGTFYPVLGQRTAYVYITDAQGKTSEMTFQLKVTSSEISEIQVYYKGVLLDDSTPVYIIGSDTKNVYVKGKKKDSGISVDIPVQALESSAPEGAYIGADYTGNVFSIGTESDAANGQQYTFSLQMIDDESVSAQFRAVAQRVDVDSIAVNVSEVYYIDSWNPLGEQYSGVTSSGSDSSYTYSLNVTPANASDKGVTWISHDPEVAEFQAAYGNGIVPKKAGTARFTVTSADDPSVTTEVTVRFEYKHPLMSVTSSVDEYEMVQYGSVELDLDVTPANATETRFVWTYSQDGIVSVKDVIKSSGNSDGKKTTTHTMTALQPGTVTVTGTPVDDTAGAQPVIFTVNVGASSGKPEIDFDKYVTENINHSVGYLRSALQDNYYYEAEWGIFTLLRTGQTISQADINSYCSSLLEELNSGSRLVPTDYFRIIMALSAMGKDPTDFEGVNILERMYDYNNLSNYTSNMMSFTLMAYDSMDFEIPQDAMWSREELIDMILAFQNQENGGFGLADNKTVSVDMTAMALQALVPYNTDQYPKVQAAFEKGLDYLRGQMLSDCGFYVEGANNGCSAAQVLMLLCEAGIDPLDPDNGFVRDGATLVTKLNDFKLESGYTTFEGSSTADGMATYQIGCALESYRRFAEGENRLFDLTDVARQDQAEIDKIAASETEDLISAIGEVTAESGEAIRKARRAYDLLSEDQKALVNNYDVLLAAEEQFALLSGDGSGSQNGGTSADASGSSGGSDAESTIPKTSDRNDLCGALAGLVISAASILLLRKRKAEKNCGNMM
;
A
#
# COMPACT_ATOMS: atom_id res chain seq x y z
N MET A 1 36.20 46.30 16.38
CA MET A 1 37.21 46.69 17.40
C MET A 1 36.66 47.85 18.24
N SER A 2 36.43 47.62 19.53
CA SER A 2 36.30 48.60 20.65
C SER A 2 35.63 50.00 20.49
N ILE A 3 34.66 50.27 21.38
CA ILE A 3 34.59 51.47 22.28
C ILE A 3 34.26 52.87 21.67
N LEU A 4 33.58 53.83 22.33
CA LEU A 4 32.56 53.85 23.42
C LEU A 4 32.10 55.32 23.69
N LYS A 5 30.80 55.55 23.98
CA LYS A 5 30.16 56.64 24.78
C LYS A 5 30.81 58.04 24.94
N LYS A 6 30.01 59.09 24.72
CA LYS A 6 29.64 60.16 25.71
C LYS A 6 28.48 61.03 25.14
N ASN A 7 27.34 61.33 25.79
CA ASN A 7 26.96 61.73 27.18
C ASN A 7 27.55 63.07 27.67
N LEU A 8 26.71 64.10 27.91
CA LEU A 8 26.10 64.39 29.23
C LEU A 8 25.01 65.50 29.20
N SER A 9 24.39 65.78 30.36
CA SER A 9 23.31 66.77 30.67
C SER A 9 21.92 66.43 30.07
N LYS A 10 20.82 66.19 30.81
CA LYS A 10 20.44 66.33 32.25
C LYS A 10 20.43 67.80 32.76
N LYS A 11 19.37 68.31 33.42
CA LYS A 11 18.17 67.64 33.98
C LYS A 11 17.04 68.67 34.30
N LEU A 12 15.85 68.13 34.61
CA LEU A 12 14.79 68.68 35.49
C LEU A 12 13.81 69.72 34.86
N LEU A 13 12.49 69.74 35.15
CA LEU A 13 11.45 68.70 35.40
C LEU A 13 10.06 69.40 35.37
N CYS A 14 8.96 68.65 35.15
CA CYS A 14 7.55 69.03 35.36
C CYS A 14 6.91 70.08 34.41
N VAL A 15 5.63 69.98 34.01
CA VAL A 15 4.70 68.83 33.91
C VAL A 15 3.46 69.20 33.05
N LEU A 16 2.83 68.22 32.38
CA LEU A 16 1.45 68.17 31.81
C LEU A 16 0.82 69.41 31.09
N LEU A 17 0.50 69.28 29.78
CA LEU A 17 -0.90 69.18 29.25
C LEU A 17 -1.01 69.34 27.71
N ALA A 18 -2.02 68.64 27.14
CA ALA A 18 -2.69 68.79 25.83
C ALA A 18 -1.87 68.63 24.51
N VAL A 19 -2.26 67.93 23.41
CA VAL A 19 -3.43 67.11 22.92
C VAL A 19 -4.10 67.67 21.63
N SER A 20 -4.31 66.75 20.66
CA SER A 20 -5.33 66.69 19.58
C SER A 20 -5.06 67.18 18.14
N MET A 21 -5.78 66.48 17.22
CA MET A 21 -6.10 66.74 15.79
C MET A 21 -4.99 66.38 14.77
N VAL A 22 -5.28 65.72 13.63
CA VAL A 22 -6.47 65.78 12.75
C VAL A 22 -7.02 64.39 12.31
N LEU A 23 -8.32 64.35 11.96
CA LEU A 23 -9.15 63.28 11.32
C LEU A 23 -9.98 63.95 10.17
N PRO A 24 -10.77 63.28 9.28
CA PRO A 24 -11.15 61.85 9.16
C PRO A 24 -11.16 61.25 7.71
N GLY A 25 -11.62 59.99 7.58
CA GLY A 25 -12.20 59.40 6.34
C GLY A 25 -11.25 58.50 5.53
N MET A 26 -11.67 57.44 4.80
CA MET A 26 -12.97 56.83 4.39
C MET A 26 -12.64 55.41 3.79
N ILE A 27 -13.46 54.41 3.45
CA ILE A 27 -14.87 53.87 3.58
C ILE A 27 -14.81 52.45 2.89
N PRO A 28 -15.68 51.41 3.10
CA PRO A 28 -17.00 51.34 3.76
C PRO A 28 -17.15 50.25 4.85
N ALA A 29 -18.36 50.11 5.40
CA ALA A 29 -18.90 48.82 5.86
C ALA A 29 -19.94 48.32 4.84
N VAL A 30 -19.89 47.03 4.48
CA VAL A 30 -20.90 46.33 3.68
C VAL A 30 -21.08 44.93 4.28
N ALA A 31 -22.33 44.47 4.41
CA ALA A 31 -22.64 43.23 5.11
C ALA A 31 -22.51 41.99 4.23
N TYR A 32 -22.14 40.87 4.87
CA TYR A 32 -22.73 39.57 4.56
C TYR A 32 -23.66 39.18 5.71
N GLY A 33 -24.82 38.61 5.38
CA GLY A 33 -25.77 38.10 6.37
C GLY A 33 -26.69 37.09 5.71
N ALA A 34 -26.42 35.80 5.95
CA ALA A 34 -27.30 34.67 5.66
C ALA A 34 -26.68 33.36 6.22
N SER A 35 -26.81 33.14 7.52
CA SER A 35 -26.73 31.81 8.16
C SER A 35 -27.97 31.62 9.05
N ALA A 36 -28.25 30.38 9.43
CA ALA A 36 -29.46 30.05 10.21
C ALA A 36 -29.39 30.56 11.66
N ALA A 37 -30.48 30.38 12.42
CA ALA A 37 -30.61 30.86 13.80
C ALA A 37 -29.36 30.56 14.65
N GLY A 38 -28.68 31.62 15.09
CA GLY A 38 -27.36 31.54 15.71
C GLY A 38 -27.35 30.69 16.97
N ALA A 39 -26.37 29.79 17.06
CA ALA A 39 -26.19 28.92 18.22
C ALA A 39 -25.65 29.74 19.42
N SER A 40 -26.51 29.97 20.41
CA SER A 40 -26.06 30.21 21.79
C SER A 40 -25.39 28.94 22.29
N GLY A 41 -24.18 29.06 22.81
CA GLY A 41 -23.34 27.93 23.20
C GLY A 41 -22.66 28.15 24.54
N LYS A 42 -21.59 27.40 24.79
CA LYS A 42 -20.74 27.54 25.97
C LYS A 42 -19.27 27.54 25.57
N VAL A 43 -18.45 28.27 26.33
CA VAL A 43 -16.98 28.23 26.25
C VAL A 43 -16.41 27.99 27.64
N THR A 44 -15.21 27.42 27.71
CA THR A 44 -14.47 27.30 28.97
C THR A 44 -13.43 28.40 29.02
N VAL A 45 -13.33 29.12 30.15
CA VAL A 45 -12.28 30.13 30.37
C VAL A 45 -11.34 29.70 31.50
N THR A 46 -10.05 30.05 31.39
CA THR A 46 -9.05 29.81 32.46
C THR A 46 -7.93 30.86 32.44
N ILE A 47 -7.33 31.17 33.60
CA ILE A 47 -6.24 32.16 33.71
C ILE A 47 -5.05 31.58 34.48
N GLU A 48 -3.89 31.56 33.84
CA GLU A 48 -2.68 30.88 34.28
C GLU A 48 -1.50 31.85 34.45
N TYR A 49 -0.69 31.63 35.48
CA TYR A 49 0.45 32.47 35.84
C TYR A 49 1.72 31.63 35.97
N ILE A 50 2.75 31.96 35.17
CA ILE A 50 4.06 31.31 35.22
C ILE A 50 4.99 32.09 36.15
N GLY A 51 5.55 31.45 37.16
CA GLY A 51 6.48 32.02 38.13
C GLY A 51 7.83 32.45 37.55
N GLN A 52 8.70 33.03 38.37
CA GLN A 52 10.08 33.38 37.96
C GLN A 52 11.01 32.15 37.87
N ASP A 53 10.60 31.05 38.48
CA ASP A 53 11.15 29.69 38.40
C ASP A 53 10.68 28.92 37.15
N GLY A 54 9.63 29.38 36.47
CA GLY A 54 9.04 28.72 35.30
C GLY A 54 7.91 27.74 35.61
N GLN A 55 7.56 27.58 36.90
CA GLN A 55 6.41 26.76 37.32
C GLN A 55 5.11 27.52 37.05
N ALA A 56 4.08 26.85 36.54
CA ALA A 56 2.76 27.45 36.34
C ALA A 56 1.84 27.26 37.54
N SER A 57 0.76 28.02 37.56
CA SER A 57 -0.30 27.95 38.55
C SER A 57 -1.57 28.59 37.98
N TYR A 58 -2.76 28.14 38.39
CA TYR A 58 -3.98 28.88 38.06
C TYR A 58 -4.04 30.13 38.93
N LEU A 59 -4.13 31.29 38.28
CA LEU A 59 -4.47 32.53 38.95
C LEU A 59 -5.99 32.59 39.18
N LEU A 60 -6.78 32.10 38.22
CA LEU A 60 -8.20 31.81 38.34
C LEU A 60 -8.51 30.49 37.61
N GLN A 61 -9.22 29.58 38.29
CA GLN A 61 -9.45 28.19 37.82
C GLN A 61 -10.41 28.12 36.61
N PRO A 62 -10.40 26.99 35.86
CA PRO A 62 -11.34 26.75 34.75
C PRO A 62 -12.82 26.94 35.14
N LYS A 63 -13.57 27.70 34.33
CA LYS A 63 -15.01 27.93 34.53
C LYS A 63 -15.74 28.00 33.19
N THR A 64 -16.93 27.40 33.10
CA THR A 64 -17.76 27.46 31.89
C THR A 64 -18.61 28.73 31.85
N VAL A 65 -18.71 29.36 30.68
CA VAL A 65 -19.41 30.64 30.44
C VAL A 65 -20.37 30.46 29.26
N ASP A 66 -21.58 31.02 29.36
CA ASP A 66 -22.54 31.04 28.26
C ASP A 66 -22.06 32.02 27.17
N PHE A 67 -21.92 31.54 25.94
CA PHE A 67 -21.35 32.26 24.80
C PHE A 67 -22.41 32.57 23.74
N HIS A 68 -22.33 33.76 23.15
CA HIS A 68 -23.17 34.17 22.04
C HIS A 68 -22.35 34.65 20.83
N GLU A 69 -22.89 34.48 19.64
CA GLU A 69 -22.26 34.98 18.41
C GLU A 69 -21.89 36.47 18.54
N GLY A 70 -20.62 36.79 18.26
CA GLY A 70 -20.09 38.14 18.33
C GLY A 70 -19.41 38.53 19.66
N MET A 71 -19.54 37.74 20.73
CA MET A 71 -18.73 37.91 21.96
C MET A 71 -17.24 37.65 21.67
N THR A 72 -16.36 38.46 22.24
CA THR A 72 -14.90 38.31 22.15
C THR A 72 -14.33 37.44 23.28
N ALA A 73 -13.11 36.93 23.10
CA ALA A 73 -12.41 36.19 24.14
C ALA A 73 -12.24 36.98 25.46
N LEU A 74 -12.06 38.30 25.38
CA LEU A 74 -11.95 39.17 26.56
C LEU A 74 -13.28 39.27 27.31
N GLU A 75 -14.40 39.47 26.58
CA GLU A 75 -15.73 39.54 27.18
C GLU A 75 -16.13 38.20 27.83
N ALA A 76 -15.72 37.07 27.26
CA ALA A 76 -15.89 35.75 27.87
C ALA A 76 -15.05 35.58 29.16
N LEU A 77 -13.78 36.00 29.15
CA LEU A 77 -12.91 36.01 30.33
C LEU A 77 -13.46 36.92 31.45
N GLN A 78 -14.00 38.09 31.08
CA GLN A 78 -14.67 39.01 32.01
C GLN A 78 -15.91 38.36 32.64
N ALA A 79 -16.84 37.88 31.81
CA ALA A 79 -18.08 37.25 32.27
C ALA A 79 -17.85 35.97 33.10
N GLY A 80 -16.75 35.25 32.86
CA GLY A 80 -16.36 34.11 33.68
C GLY A 80 -15.99 34.49 35.12
N TYR A 81 -15.35 35.64 35.33
CA TYR A 81 -14.69 35.97 36.61
C TYR A 81 -15.30 37.13 37.40
N GLU A 82 -16.47 37.66 37.02
CA GLU A 82 -17.17 38.74 37.74
C GLU A 82 -17.33 38.48 39.26
N ASP A 83 -17.42 37.20 39.68
CA ASP A 83 -17.56 36.78 41.08
C ASP A 83 -16.22 36.60 41.84
N SER A 84 -15.07 36.59 41.16
CA SER A 84 -13.77 36.18 41.73
C SER A 84 -12.54 36.97 41.25
N GLY A 85 -12.71 37.95 40.38
CA GLY A 85 -11.65 38.86 39.95
C GLY A 85 -12.15 39.91 38.93
N GLU A 86 -11.21 40.68 38.39
CA GLU A 86 -11.44 41.69 37.36
C GLU A 86 -10.40 41.51 36.25
N VAL A 87 -10.85 41.44 34.99
CA VAL A 87 -9.99 41.26 33.80
C VAL A 87 -10.16 42.47 32.89
N ASP A 88 -9.20 43.38 32.91
CA ASP A 88 -9.28 44.70 32.29
C ASP A 88 -8.40 44.79 31.04
N TYR A 89 -8.83 45.59 30.04
CA TYR A 89 -8.01 45.88 28.85
C TYR A 89 -7.83 47.37 28.62
N ASN A 90 -6.59 47.82 28.78
CA ASN A 90 -6.22 49.22 28.70
C ASN A 90 -5.89 49.64 27.26
N SER A 91 -6.92 49.91 26.48
CA SER A 91 -6.83 50.33 25.06
C SER A 91 -5.95 51.56 24.75
N LEU A 92 -5.49 52.31 25.76
CA LEU A 92 -4.53 53.40 25.60
C LEU A 92 -3.07 52.94 25.59
N TRP A 93 -2.77 51.77 26.16
CA TRP A 93 -1.42 51.22 26.31
C TRP A 93 -1.26 49.84 25.65
N VAL A 94 -2.36 49.20 25.25
CA VAL A 94 -2.41 47.83 24.69
C VAL A 94 -1.92 46.81 25.74
N GLU A 95 -2.46 46.96 26.95
CA GLU A 95 -2.10 46.20 28.15
C GLU A 95 -3.32 45.46 28.69
N ILE A 96 -3.17 44.21 29.10
CA ILE A 96 -4.18 43.47 29.87
C ILE A 96 -3.79 43.51 31.35
N VAL A 97 -4.77 43.66 32.24
CA VAL A 97 -4.57 43.66 33.69
C VAL A 97 -5.53 42.67 34.33
N VAL A 98 -5.02 41.72 35.12
CA VAL A 98 -5.83 40.77 35.89
C VAL A 98 -5.70 41.09 37.38
N THR A 99 -6.83 41.25 38.05
CA THR A 99 -6.92 41.51 39.50
C THR A 99 -7.78 40.43 40.17
N PRO A 100 -7.18 39.34 40.69
CA PRO A 100 -7.92 38.32 41.45
C PRO A 100 -8.47 38.88 42.76
N GLU A 101 -9.58 38.34 43.27
CA GLU A 101 -10.19 38.85 44.50
C GLU A 101 -9.18 38.85 45.67
N GLY A 102 -9.01 40.03 46.29
CA GLY A 102 -8.12 40.21 47.44
C GLY A 102 -6.62 40.25 47.11
N GLN A 103 -6.22 40.23 45.84
CA GLN A 103 -4.82 40.34 45.41
C GLN A 103 -4.50 41.71 44.77
N GLU A 104 -3.22 41.99 44.54
CA GLU A 104 -2.78 43.20 43.81
C GLU A 104 -2.90 42.98 42.28
N PRO A 105 -3.25 44.01 41.48
CA PRO A 105 -3.36 43.88 40.03
C PRO A 105 -2.05 43.46 39.34
N ILE A 106 -2.15 42.52 38.40
CA ILE A 106 -1.04 42.05 37.55
C ILE A 106 -1.25 42.56 36.12
N GLY A 107 -0.53 43.61 35.74
CA GLY A 107 -0.42 44.11 34.36
C GLY A 107 0.83 43.60 33.63
N ASP A 108 1.12 44.15 32.47
CA ASP A 108 2.26 43.75 31.63
C ASP A 108 3.59 44.40 32.11
N ASP A 109 4.60 43.60 32.46
CA ASP A 109 5.92 44.11 32.83
C ASP A 109 6.83 44.37 31.62
N TYR A 110 6.61 45.53 30.98
CA TYR A 110 7.51 46.12 29.99
C TYR A 110 8.78 46.76 30.58
N SER A 111 9.00 46.68 31.90
CA SER A 111 10.14 47.31 32.60
C SER A 111 11.28 46.34 32.93
N GLY A 112 10.98 45.05 33.06
CA GLY A 112 11.93 43.97 33.28
C GLY A 112 12.68 43.49 32.03
N TYR A 113 13.68 42.63 32.25
CA TYR A 113 14.22 41.74 31.22
C TYR A 113 14.42 40.34 31.83
N PRO A 114 13.78 39.27 31.30
CA PRO A 114 12.88 39.29 30.15
C PRO A 114 11.59 40.08 30.41
N ILE A 115 11.00 40.64 29.34
CA ILE A 115 9.67 41.27 29.36
C ILE A 115 8.63 40.18 29.60
N ARG A 116 7.61 40.47 30.40
CA ARG A 116 6.49 39.56 30.68
C ARG A 116 5.16 40.21 30.35
N VAL A 117 4.25 39.43 29.77
CA VAL A 117 2.96 39.88 29.25
C VAL A 117 1.89 38.81 29.40
N TRP A 118 0.63 39.22 29.34
CA TRP A 118 -0.53 38.33 29.20
C TRP A 118 -0.75 37.93 27.74
N THR A 119 -0.64 36.63 27.43
CA THR A 119 -0.92 36.06 26.11
C THR A 119 -2.24 35.28 26.13
N PRO A 120 -3.23 35.58 25.27
CA PRO A 120 -4.41 34.74 25.08
C PRO A 120 -4.13 33.57 24.13
N PHE A 121 -4.65 32.40 24.48
CA PHE A 121 -4.65 31.16 23.69
C PHE A 121 -6.08 30.61 23.59
N ALA A 122 -6.46 30.08 22.44
CA ALA A 122 -7.69 29.33 22.23
C ALA A 122 -7.58 28.56 20.92
N ASP A 123 -7.96 27.28 20.91
CA ASP A 123 -7.71 26.37 19.78
C ASP A 123 -8.81 26.47 18.70
N SER A 124 -8.72 27.51 17.85
CA SER A 124 -9.42 27.58 16.56
C SER A 124 -8.69 28.55 15.61
N ASP A 125 -9.02 28.47 14.32
CA ASP A 125 -8.27 29.09 13.21
C ASP A 125 -7.68 30.49 13.47
N ARG A 126 -6.36 30.58 13.37
CA ARG A 126 -5.59 31.82 13.50
C ARG A 126 -5.86 32.77 12.33
N LEU A 127 -6.74 33.76 12.55
CA LEU A 127 -6.90 34.89 11.64
C LEU A 127 -5.89 36.02 11.92
N ASN A 128 -6.00 36.77 13.03
CA ASN A 128 -5.07 37.88 13.34
C ASN A 128 -4.84 38.11 14.85
N THR A 129 -3.73 38.78 15.20
CA THR A 129 -3.10 38.85 16.52
C THR A 129 -3.82 39.63 17.65
N VAL A 130 -5.02 40.19 17.45
CA VAL A 130 -5.69 41.00 18.50
C VAL A 130 -7.22 40.88 18.54
N ASN A 131 -7.85 40.07 17.68
CA ASN A 131 -9.31 39.93 17.63
C ASN A 131 -9.69 38.46 17.45
N TYR A 132 -9.73 37.71 18.54
CA TYR A 132 -10.17 36.32 18.53
C TYR A 132 -11.70 36.22 18.72
N LYS A 133 -12.33 35.36 17.92
CA LYS A 133 -13.75 34.99 18.01
C LYS A 133 -13.83 33.49 18.36
N PRO A 134 -14.18 33.13 19.60
CA PRO A 134 -14.39 31.73 19.98
C PRO A 134 -15.52 31.08 19.19
N ALA A 135 -15.47 29.74 19.09
CA ALA A 135 -16.62 28.91 18.75
C ALA A 135 -17.28 28.38 20.03
N SER A 136 -18.50 27.85 19.92
CA SER A 136 -19.07 27.05 21.01
C SER A 136 -18.23 25.78 21.20
N GLY A 137 -17.87 25.46 22.44
CA GLY A 137 -16.98 24.37 22.80
C GLY A 137 -15.51 24.77 22.95
N SER A 138 -15.10 25.96 22.49
CA SER A 138 -13.71 26.41 22.63
C SER A 138 -13.28 26.64 24.08
N VAL A 139 -12.03 26.31 24.40
CA VAL A 139 -11.34 26.76 25.62
C VAL A 139 -10.59 28.06 25.33
N ILE A 140 -10.60 28.98 26.30
CA ILE A 140 -9.97 30.30 26.23
C ILE A 140 -9.05 30.44 27.45
N ARG A 141 -7.73 30.35 27.22
CA ARG A 141 -6.69 30.44 28.25
C ARG A 141 -6.03 31.81 28.18
N LEU A 142 -5.82 32.47 29.31
CA LEU A 142 -5.04 33.70 29.40
C LEU A 142 -3.80 33.44 30.27
N ILE A 143 -2.60 33.47 29.68
CA ILE A 143 -1.37 32.99 30.31
C ILE A 143 -0.37 34.14 30.50
N TYR A 144 0.07 34.39 31.74
CA TYR A 144 1.15 35.34 32.03
C TYR A 144 2.51 34.66 31.95
N GLY A 145 3.30 35.03 30.94
CA GLY A 145 4.62 34.46 30.68
C GLY A 145 5.60 35.49 30.09
N LYS A 146 6.77 35.04 29.63
CA LYS A 146 7.70 35.85 28.85
C LYS A 146 7.09 36.19 27.49
N ILE A 147 7.45 37.36 26.97
CA ILE A 147 7.14 37.72 25.58
C ILE A 147 7.62 36.63 24.60
N ASN A 148 6.80 36.34 23.59
CA ASN A 148 6.95 35.22 22.65
C ASN A 148 6.80 33.82 23.28
N ASN A 149 6.20 33.70 24.48
CA ASN A 149 5.87 32.43 25.14
C ASN A 149 7.10 31.54 25.47
N SER A 150 8.31 32.12 25.53
CA SER A 150 9.58 31.40 25.70
C SER A 150 9.86 30.82 27.10
N ASP A 151 8.85 30.74 27.96
CA ASP A 151 8.81 29.93 29.18
C ASP A 151 7.65 28.94 29.24
N ILE A 152 6.88 28.77 28.16
CA ILE A 152 5.98 27.63 28.01
C ILE A 152 6.77 26.46 27.43
N MET A 153 6.85 25.36 28.19
CA MET A 153 7.46 24.10 27.75
C MET A 153 6.55 23.34 26.78
N ASP A 154 5.24 23.42 26.99
CA ASP A 154 4.20 22.78 26.18
C ASP A 154 3.96 23.50 24.84
N TYR A 155 4.90 24.29 24.29
CA TYR A 155 4.66 25.17 23.13
C TYR A 155 5.76 25.04 22.07
N SER A 156 5.36 24.61 20.87
CA SER A 156 6.24 24.52 19.68
C SER A 156 5.50 25.03 18.45
N ASP A 157 6.26 25.61 17.51
CA ASP A 157 5.80 25.99 16.16
C ASP A 157 4.55 26.88 16.09
N GLY A 158 4.23 27.52 17.21
CA GLY A 158 3.11 28.42 17.38
C GLY A 158 1.92 27.86 18.16
N ASN A 159 1.87 26.56 18.47
CA ASN A 159 0.74 25.88 19.10
C ASN A 159 1.14 25.18 20.41
N LEU A 160 0.16 24.70 21.18
CA LEU A 160 0.44 23.84 22.33
C LEU A 160 0.66 22.39 21.86
N THR A 161 1.63 21.69 22.45
CA THR A 161 2.04 20.32 22.06
C THR A 161 1.28 19.23 22.80
N ILE A 162 0.70 19.53 23.96
CA ILE A 162 -0.16 18.62 24.74
C ILE A 162 -1.60 19.13 24.70
N LYS A 163 -2.53 18.31 24.22
CA LYS A 163 -3.98 18.59 24.19
C LYS A 163 -4.55 18.45 25.59
N LYS A 164 -4.84 19.59 26.24
CA LYS A 164 -5.38 19.67 27.61
C LYS A 164 -6.82 20.20 27.68
N ASP A 165 -7.37 20.61 26.54
CA ASP A 165 -8.59 21.43 26.50
C ASP A 165 -9.89 20.65 26.83
N ASP A 166 -9.95 19.35 26.53
CA ASP A 166 -11.03 18.47 27.00
C ASP A 166 -11.01 18.30 28.53
N LEU A 167 -9.82 18.10 29.09
CA LEU A 167 -9.62 17.98 30.54
C LEU A 167 -10.02 19.28 31.25
N ILE A 168 -9.59 20.43 30.72
CA ILE A 168 -9.95 21.77 31.22
C ILE A 168 -11.47 21.98 31.16
N SER A 169 -12.13 21.55 30.09
CA SER A 169 -13.58 21.69 29.91
C SER A 169 -14.38 20.77 30.84
N ASN A 170 -13.95 19.52 31.02
CA ASN A 170 -14.58 18.60 31.95
C ASN A 170 -14.37 19.05 33.41
N LEU A 171 -13.18 19.55 33.78
CA LEU A 171 -12.94 20.18 35.09
C LEU A 171 -13.85 21.38 35.35
N ALA A 172 -14.01 22.27 34.36
CA ALA A 172 -14.90 23.43 34.45
C ALA A 172 -16.39 23.09 34.54
N ALA A 173 -16.78 21.88 34.12
CA ALA A 173 -18.15 21.38 34.15
C ALA A 173 -18.50 20.62 35.45
N MET A 174 -17.54 20.36 36.36
CA MET A 174 -17.82 19.76 37.66
C MET A 174 -18.53 20.74 38.60
N THR A 175 -19.55 20.26 39.32
CA THR A 175 -20.20 21.03 40.40
C THR A 175 -19.40 21.00 41.69
N ASP A 176 -19.61 22.00 42.56
CA ASP A 176 -19.04 22.07 43.92
C ASP A 176 -19.14 20.74 44.70
N GLN A 177 -20.24 19.99 44.51
CA GLN A 177 -20.43 18.68 45.15
C GLN A 177 -19.53 17.61 44.53
N GLN A 178 -19.48 17.49 43.20
CA GLN A 178 -18.58 16.55 42.51
C GLN A 178 -17.11 16.85 42.85
N ILE A 179 -16.71 18.12 42.94
CA ILE A 179 -15.38 18.56 43.37
C ILE A 179 -15.14 18.15 44.82
N SER A 180 -16.06 18.45 45.75
CA SER A 180 -15.94 18.09 47.17
C SER A 180 -15.94 16.57 47.43
N GLU A 181 -16.52 15.76 46.55
CA GLU A 181 -16.56 14.30 46.66
C GLU A 181 -15.34 13.61 46.01
N ASN A 182 -14.67 14.28 45.06
CA ASN A 182 -13.53 13.74 44.29
C ASN A 182 -12.26 14.60 44.40
N HIS A 183 -12.09 15.33 45.51
CA HIS A 183 -11.09 16.38 45.72
C HIS A 183 -9.65 15.98 45.31
N ASP A 184 -9.19 14.79 45.70
CA ASP A 184 -7.81 14.34 45.39
C ASP A 184 -7.59 14.19 43.86
N LEU A 185 -8.61 13.69 43.14
CA LEU A 185 -8.60 13.54 41.68
C LEU A 185 -8.84 14.88 40.97
N TYR A 186 -9.66 15.77 41.55
CA TYR A 186 -9.81 17.13 41.03
C TYR A 186 -8.48 17.90 41.08
N ASP A 187 -7.75 17.85 42.19
CA ASP A 187 -6.44 18.50 42.33
C ASP A 187 -5.39 17.88 41.39
N GLU A 188 -5.37 16.55 41.26
CA GLU A 188 -4.50 15.80 40.32
C GLU A 188 -4.74 16.24 38.86
N ALA A 189 -6.00 16.19 38.43
CA ALA A 189 -6.44 16.60 37.10
C ALA A 189 -6.21 18.10 36.82
N LEU A 190 -6.50 18.95 37.80
CA LEU A 190 -6.28 20.39 37.70
C LEU A 190 -4.78 20.70 37.53
N ASN A 191 -3.90 20.02 38.27
CA ASN A 191 -2.46 20.18 38.14
C ASN A 191 -1.94 19.70 36.77
N ALA A 192 -2.47 18.58 36.23
CA ALA A 192 -2.11 18.09 34.89
C ALA A 192 -2.65 18.99 33.74
N ALA A 193 -3.73 19.74 33.99
CA ALA A 193 -4.32 20.67 33.02
C ALA A 193 -3.51 21.98 32.84
N LEU A 194 -2.65 22.33 33.80
CA LEU A 194 -1.79 23.51 33.72
C LEU A 194 -0.80 23.42 32.55
N VAL A 195 -0.51 24.57 31.95
CA VAL A 195 0.69 24.76 31.13
C VAL A 195 1.95 24.43 31.95
N ASN A 196 2.98 23.82 31.37
CA ASN A 196 4.22 23.41 32.07
C ASN A 196 4.04 22.38 33.20
N SER A 197 2.93 21.62 33.22
CA SER A 197 2.84 20.43 34.08
C SER A 197 3.86 19.37 33.62
N ASP A 198 4.45 18.63 34.55
CA ASP A 198 5.25 17.44 34.19
C ASP A 198 4.38 16.31 33.53
N ALA A 199 3.05 16.43 33.59
CA ALA A 199 2.09 15.45 33.05
C ALA A 199 2.10 15.37 31.52
N GLY A 200 2.34 14.16 31.00
CA GLY A 200 2.32 13.85 29.57
C GLY A 200 0.91 13.57 29.02
N GLN A 201 0.76 13.51 27.69
CA GLN A 201 -0.55 13.33 27.04
C GLN A 201 -1.35 12.11 27.54
N SER A 202 -0.67 10.99 27.86
CA SER A 202 -1.34 9.79 28.37
C SER A 202 -1.95 9.99 29.77
N GLU A 203 -1.28 10.75 30.64
CA GLU A 203 -1.76 11.11 31.99
C GLU A 203 -2.93 12.09 31.90
N VAL A 204 -2.81 13.10 31.02
CA VAL A 204 -3.90 14.04 30.69
C VAL A 204 -5.13 13.29 30.16
N ASN A 205 -4.95 12.24 29.34
CA ASN A 205 -6.04 11.43 28.80
C ASN A 205 -6.71 10.54 29.86
N ASP A 206 -5.96 9.88 30.74
CA ASP A 206 -6.51 9.10 31.86
C ASP A 206 -7.33 9.99 32.80
N LEU A 207 -6.76 11.12 33.21
CA LEU A 207 -7.43 12.10 34.07
C LEU A 207 -8.68 12.66 33.37
N ASN A 208 -8.65 12.91 32.07
CA ASN A 208 -9.82 13.33 31.30
C ASN A 208 -10.92 12.24 31.29
N SER A 209 -10.56 10.97 31.08
CA SER A 209 -11.51 9.84 31.13
C SER A 209 -12.14 9.67 32.52
N ARG A 210 -11.33 9.80 33.58
CA ARG A 210 -11.76 9.71 34.99
C ARG A 210 -12.68 10.87 35.37
N ILE A 211 -12.33 12.11 35.01
CA ILE A 211 -13.17 13.30 35.27
C ILE A 211 -14.45 13.26 34.43
N ARG A 212 -14.38 12.91 33.13
CA ARG A 212 -15.56 12.79 32.24
C ARG A 212 -16.62 11.85 32.83
N LYS A 213 -16.23 10.71 33.39
CA LYS A 213 -17.14 9.75 34.05
C LYS A 213 -17.80 10.28 35.32
N ILE A 214 -17.25 11.32 35.94
CA ILE A 214 -17.84 12.02 37.10
C ILE A 214 -18.78 13.14 36.64
N VAL A 215 -18.40 13.88 35.60
CA VAL A 215 -19.18 14.99 35.00
C VAL A 215 -20.43 14.48 34.28
N SER A 216 -20.26 13.40 33.51
CA SER A 216 -21.27 12.77 32.66
C SER A 216 -21.28 11.25 32.93
N PRO A 217 -21.77 10.81 34.10
CA PRO A 217 -21.89 9.38 34.41
C PRO A 217 -22.89 8.70 33.46
N ASP A 218 -22.64 7.43 33.13
CA ASP A 218 -23.45 6.69 32.15
C ASP A 218 -24.91 6.58 32.61
N VAL A 219 -25.81 7.25 31.89
CA VAL A 219 -27.24 7.23 32.14
C VAL A 219 -27.83 6.05 31.36
N ASN A 220 -28.31 5.03 32.08
CA ASN A 220 -28.93 3.85 31.49
C ASN A 220 -30.45 4.02 31.38
N ALA A 221 -31.03 3.59 30.27
CA ALA A 221 -32.45 3.62 30.00
C ALA A 221 -33.22 2.67 30.94
N THR A 222 -34.26 3.21 31.58
CA THR A 222 -35.15 2.48 32.49
C THR A 222 -36.45 2.03 31.80
N GLU A 223 -36.80 2.65 30.68
CA GLU A 223 -37.98 2.40 29.86
C GLU A 223 -37.68 2.79 28.41
N VAL A 224 -38.33 2.12 27.45
CA VAL A 224 -38.28 2.43 26.01
C VAL A 224 -39.71 2.45 25.46
N GLU A 225 -40.00 3.39 24.57
CA GLU A 225 -41.32 3.59 23.94
C GLU A 225 -41.17 3.54 22.41
N ILE A 226 -41.88 2.63 21.73
CA ILE A 226 -41.94 2.59 20.26
C ILE A 226 -43.03 3.55 19.76
N LEU A 227 -42.65 4.42 18.83
CA LEU A 227 -43.54 5.35 18.15
C LEU A 227 -43.52 5.11 16.62
N PRO A 228 -44.69 5.07 15.94
CA PRO A 228 -46.06 5.09 16.50
C PRO A 228 -46.43 3.78 17.23
N ASP A 229 -47.51 3.82 18.01
CA ASP A 229 -48.04 2.67 18.80
C ASP A 229 -48.65 1.55 17.95
N THR A 230 -48.95 1.83 16.68
CA THR A 230 -49.59 0.92 15.73
C THR A 230 -49.09 1.19 14.32
N LEU A 231 -48.82 0.13 13.55
CA LEU A 231 -48.35 0.23 12.17
C LEU A 231 -49.15 -0.68 11.24
N SER A 232 -49.48 -0.17 10.05
CA SER A 232 -50.08 -0.93 8.95
C SER A 232 -49.39 -0.60 7.64
N LEU A 233 -48.98 -1.62 6.90
CA LEU A 233 -48.27 -1.54 5.62
C LEU A 233 -49.02 -2.37 4.57
N GLU A 234 -48.85 -2.05 3.29
CA GLU A 234 -49.07 -3.02 2.21
C GLU A 234 -47.77 -3.81 1.98
N ILE A 235 -47.84 -5.01 1.37
CA ILE A 235 -46.65 -5.75 0.90
C ILE A 235 -45.82 -4.84 -0.03
N GLY A 236 -44.52 -4.73 0.25
CA GLY A 236 -43.57 -3.83 -0.43
C GLY A 236 -43.52 -2.40 0.14
N GLY A 237 -44.43 -2.03 1.04
CA GLY A 237 -44.38 -0.77 1.78
C GLY A 237 -43.37 -0.81 2.93
N SER A 238 -42.91 0.36 3.38
CA SER A 238 -42.09 0.50 4.58
C SER A 238 -42.48 1.72 5.42
N SER A 239 -42.07 1.73 6.69
CA SER A 239 -42.20 2.87 7.61
C SER A 239 -41.09 2.87 8.65
N GLN A 240 -40.64 4.07 9.04
CA GLN A 240 -39.71 4.24 10.14
C GLN A 240 -40.44 4.09 11.48
N LEU A 241 -39.90 3.30 12.41
CA LEU A 241 -40.22 3.39 13.84
C LEU A 241 -39.17 4.28 14.54
N THR A 242 -39.55 4.86 15.66
CA THR A 242 -38.62 5.55 16.57
C THR A 242 -38.73 4.92 17.95
N ALA A 243 -37.61 4.52 18.54
CA ALA A 243 -37.55 4.13 19.94
C ALA A 243 -37.11 5.34 20.76
N LYS A 244 -37.91 5.72 21.75
CA LYS A 244 -37.60 6.81 22.68
C LYS A 244 -37.19 6.21 24.02
N LEU A 245 -36.04 6.63 24.55
CA LEU A 245 -35.54 6.19 25.85
C LEU A 245 -36.07 7.08 26.99
N THR A 246 -36.19 6.51 28.19
CA THR A 246 -36.44 7.26 29.43
C THR A 246 -35.42 6.87 30.51
N PRO A 247 -34.61 7.81 31.01
CA PRO A 247 -34.60 9.23 30.66
C PRO A 247 -34.07 9.49 29.23
N GLU A 248 -34.30 10.68 28.70
CA GLU A 248 -34.09 11.02 27.27
C GLU A 248 -32.62 11.27 26.92
N ASP A 249 -31.76 11.42 27.93
CA ASP A 249 -30.30 11.50 27.87
C ASP A 249 -29.60 10.12 28.05
N ALA A 250 -30.36 9.02 28.07
CA ALA A 250 -29.80 7.68 28.15
C ALA A 250 -29.00 7.30 26.88
N ALA A 251 -27.84 6.68 27.07
CA ALA A 251 -26.86 6.42 26.00
C ALA A 251 -26.97 5.02 25.36
N ASP A 252 -27.87 4.17 25.86
CA ASP A 252 -27.97 2.76 25.47
C ASP A 252 -28.32 2.55 23.99
N LYS A 253 -27.75 1.49 23.39
CA LYS A 253 -28.05 1.09 22.00
C LYS A 253 -29.37 0.31 21.93
N VAL A 254 -30.36 0.86 21.22
CA VAL A 254 -31.59 0.13 20.87
C VAL A 254 -31.28 -0.97 19.86
N THR A 255 -31.79 -2.17 20.13
CA THR A 255 -31.78 -3.33 19.23
C THR A 255 -33.20 -3.67 18.78
N TRP A 256 -33.37 -3.99 17.49
CA TRP A 256 -34.66 -4.28 16.88
C TRP A 256 -34.76 -5.74 16.45
N SER A 257 -35.95 -6.36 16.59
CA SER A 257 -36.23 -7.70 16.07
C SER A 257 -37.69 -7.88 15.64
N SER A 258 -37.97 -8.92 14.86
CA SER A 258 -39.32 -9.29 14.39
C SER A 258 -39.70 -10.70 14.83
N SER A 259 -40.96 -10.90 15.21
CA SER A 259 -41.51 -12.22 15.48
C SER A 259 -41.71 -13.08 14.22
N ASP A 260 -41.80 -12.46 13.04
CA ASP A 260 -41.89 -13.15 11.74
C ASP A 260 -41.38 -12.23 10.60
N GLU A 261 -40.10 -12.35 10.28
CA GLU A 261 -39.46 -11.61 9.17
C GLU A 261 -40.11 -11.91 7.80
N LYS A 262 -40.91 -12.98 7.64
CA LYS A 262 -41.64 -13.28 6.38
C LYS A 262 -42.93 -12.47 6.25
N VAL A 263 -43.40 -11.87 7.34
CA VAL A 263 -44.52 -10.93 7.36
C VAL A 263 -43.99 -9.51 7.36
N ALA A 264 -43.14 -9.16 8.34
CA ALA A 264 -42.50 -7.85 8.40
C ALA A 264 -41.05 -7.96 8.90
N LEU A 265 -40.12 -7.41 8.13
CA LEU A 265 -38.72 -7.27 8.52
C LEU A 265 -38.50 -5.91 9.18
N VAL A 266 -37.55 -5.82 10.13
CA VAL A 266 -37.03 -4.56 10.66
C VAL A 266 -35.51 -4.53 10.48
N ASP A 267 -34.96 -3.38 10.07
CA ASP A 267 -33.50 -3.18 10.00
C ASP A 267 -32.94 -2.60 11.30
N GLU A 268 -31.61 -2.50 11.41
CA GLU A 268 -30.94 -2.05 12.64
C GLU A 268 -31.27 -0.60 13.04
N THR A 269 -31.90 0.19 12.16
CA THR A 269 -32.37 1.56 12.46
C THR A 269 -33.84 1.62 12.89
N GLY A 270 -34.57 0.51 12.88
CA GLY A 270 -36.00 0.47 13.19
C GLY A 270 -36.91 0.77 12.00
N LYS A 271 -36.39 0.82 10.77
CA LYS A 271 -37.25 0.91 9.57
C LYS A 271 -37.83 -0.48 9.28
N VAL A 272 -39.15 -0.55 9.20
CA VAL A 272 -39.93 -1.78 9.01
C VAL A 272 -40.41 -1.90 7.57
N TYR A 273 -40.29 -3.09 6.99
CA TYR A 273 -40.66 -3.43 5.61
C TYR A 273 -41.73 -4.54 5.61
N GLY A 274 -42.83 -4.33 4.88
CA GLY A 274 -43.89 -5.33 4.73
C GLY A 274 -43.51 -6.38 3.69
N ILE A 275 -43.18 -7.60 4.13
CA ILE A 275 -42.69 -8.69 3.28
C ILE A 275 -43.82 -9.59 2.78
N GLY A 276 -44.80 -9.87 3.64
CA GLY A 276 -45.88 -10.81 3.36
C GLY A 276 -47.12 -10.52 4.19
N ARG A 277 -48.29 -10.87 3.64
CA ARG A 277 -49.59 -10.59 4.26
C ARG A 277 -49.73 -11.31 5.61
N GLY A 278 -50.01 -10.57 6.68
CA GLY A 278 -50.14 -11.13 8.02
C GLY A 278 -50.04 -10.09 9.14
N THR A 279 -49.66 -10.56 10.33
CA THR A 279 -49.32 -9.71 11.49
C THR A 279 -48.03 -10.20 12.14
N ALA A 280 -47.08 -9.30 12.36
CA ALA A 280 -45.85 -9.56 13.12
C ALA A 280 -45.77 -8.61 14.32
N VAL A 281 -45.03 -9.01 15.36
CA VAL A 281 -44.63 -8.11 16.45
C VAL A 281 -43.20 -7.67 16.18
N ILE A 282 -42.96 -6.36 16.21
CA ILE A 282 -41.60 -5.78 16.21
C ILE A 282 -41.28 -5.37 17.64
N THR A 283 -40.10 -5.77 18.11
CA THR A 283 -39.61 -5.51 19.46
C THR A 283 -38.41 -4.57 19.41
N ALA A 284 -38.44 -3.51 20.22
CA ALA A 284 -37.27 -2.69 20.54
C ALA A 284 -36.76 -3.11 21.93
N SER A 285 -35.49 -3.48 22.06
CA SER A 285 -34.87 -3.91 23.32
C SER A 285 -33.56 -3.19 23.55
N VAL A 286 -33.30 -2.81 24.80
CA VAL A 286 -32.19 -1.91 25.16
C VAL A 286 -31.19 -2.60 26.08
N SER A 287 -31.68 -3.13 27.19
CA SER A 287 -30.92 -3.95 28.15
C SER A 287 -31.79 -5.13 28.63
N GLU A 288 -31.25 -6.04 29.44
CA GLU A 288 -31.98 -7.25 29.86
C GLU A 288 -33.23 -6.90 30.70
N GLY A 289 -34.40 -6.94 30.04
CA GLY A 289 -35.70 -6.63 30.64
C GLY A 289 -36.28 -5.26 30.25
N VAL A 290 -35.53 -4.40 29.55
CA VAL A 290 -36.02 -3.10 29.05
C VAL A 290 -36.35 -3.24 27.55
N ASN A 291 -37.63 -3.46 27.24
CA ASN A 291 -38.15 -3.58 25.87
C ASN A 291 -39.61 -3.11 25.75
N ASP A 292 -40.00 -2.79 24.51
CA ASP A 292 -41.37 -2.49 24.10
C ASP A 292 -41.69 -3.18 22.75
N ASN A 293 -42.99 -3.30 22.42
CA ASN A 293 -43.49 -4.18 21.36
C ASN A 293 -44.66 -3.56 20.58
N ILE A 294 -44.47 -3.30 19.29
CA ILE A 294 -45.51 -2.86 18.35
C ILE A 294 -46.05 -4.03 17.53
N THR A 295 -47.36 -4.08 17.29
CA THR A 295 -47.95 -4.99 16.29
C THR A 295 -48.02 -4.33 14.92
N VAL A 296 -47.35 -4.93 13.94
CA VAL A 296 -47.34 -4.51 12.54
C VAL A 296 -48.30 -5.40 11.75
N THR A 297 -49.28 -4.79 11.08
CA THR A 297 -50.19 -5.50 10.16
C THR A 297 -49.77 -5.24 8.72
N VAL A 298 -49.69 -6.31 7.90
CA VAL A 298 -49.34 -6.21 6.48
C VAL A 298 -50.51 -6.69 5.63
N SER A 299 -51.10 -5.79 4.85
CA SER A 299 -52.18 -6.05 3.89
C SER A 299 -51.64 -6.30 2.46
N GLY A 300 -52.50 -6.88 1.63
CA GLY A 300 -52.20 -7.21 0.24
C GLY A 300 -53.39 -7.87 -0.44
N THR A 301 -53.32 -8.06 -1.76
CA THR A 301 -54.42 -8.65 -2.53
C THR A 301 -54.43 -10.17 -2.38
N GLU A 302 -55.43 -10.70 -1.68
CA GLU A 302 -55.65 -12.13 -1.46
C GLU A 302 -55.83 -12.90 -2.78
N ILE A 303 -54.96 -13.89 -3.01
CA ILE A 303 -55.07 -14.81 -4.14
C ILE A 303 -56.18 -15.84 -3.88
N GLN A 304 -57.11 -15.95 -4.82
CA GLN A 304 -58.27 -16.84 -4.73
C GLN A 304 -58.05 -18.16 -5.46
N ASP A 305 -57.27 -18.15 -6.54
CA ASP A 305 -56.97 -19.31 -7.37
C ASP A 305 -55.58 -19.21 -8.01
N ILE A 306 -54.98 -20.36 -8.33
CA ILE A 306 -53.69 -20.49 -9.01
C ILE A 306 -53.76 -21.65 -10.02
N THR A 307 -53.20 -21.44 -11.20
CA THR A 307 -53.20 -22.43 -12.29
C THR A 307 -51.80 -22.63 -12.85
N LEU A 308 -51.43 -23.87 -13.18
CA LEU A 308 -50.20 -24.21 -13.89
C LEU A 308 -50.45 -24.40 -15.39
N ASP A 309 -49.43 -24.12 -16.22
CA ASP A 309 -49.43 -24.40 -17.66
C ASP A 309 -49.54 -25.89 -18.00
N LYS A 310 -49.07 -26.75 -17.08
CA LYS A 310 -49.09 -28.21 -17.18
C LYS A 310 -49.69 -28.84 -15.93
N THR A 311 -50.47 -29.91 -16.11
CA THR A 311 -50.94 -30.79 -15.03
C THR A 311 -50.16 -32.11 -14.99
N GLU A 312 -49.45 -32.45 -16.06
CA GLU A 312 -48.55 -33.60 -16.12
C GLU A 312 -47.37 -33.34 -17.08
N ALA A 313 -46.21 -33.94 -16.81
CA ALA A 313 -45.05 -33.97 -17.69
C ALA A 313 -44.24 -35.27 -17.50
N VAL A 314 -43.51 -35.66 -18.55
CA VAL A 314 -42.55 -36.77 -18.54
C VAL A 314 -41.18 -36.23 -18.94
N ILE A 315 -40.15 -36.55 -18.16
CA ILE A 315 -38.74 -36.14 -18.39
C ILE A 315 -37.80 -37.31 -18.13
N GLU A 316 -36.60 -37.28 -18.70
CA GLU A 316 -35.53 -38.23 -18.34
C GLU A 316 -34.73 -37.72 -17.13
N GLU A 317 -33.99 -38.61 -16.47
CA GLU A 317 -32.99 -38.27 -15.46
C GLU A 317 -31.92 -37.30 -16.02
N GLY A 318 -31.64 -36.21 -15.31
CA GLY A 318 -30.85 -35.07 -15.81
C GLY A 318 -31.60 -34.15 -16.79
N GLY A 319 -32.79 -34.53 -17.24
CA GLY A 319 -33.71 -33.68 -18.00
C GLY A 319 -34.46 -32.67 -17.12
N SER A 320 -35.12 -31.70 -17.75
CA SER A 320 -35.88 -30.67 -17.04
C SER A 320 -37.11 -30.18 -17.80
N THR A 321 -38.04 -29.54 -17.10
CA THR A 321 -39.16 -28.81 -17.70
C THR A 321 -39.53 -27.59 -16.85
N GLN A 322 -39.79 -26.46 -17.50
CA GLN A 322 -40.28 -25.24 -16.84
C GLN A 322 -41.78 -25.37 -16.56
N LEU A 323 -42.23 -25.12 -15.33
CA LEU A 323 -43.64 -24.87 -15.00
C LEU A 323 -43.89 -23.37 -14.92
N THR A 324 -45.06 -22.91 -15.36
CA THR A 324 -45.47 -21.51 -15.27
C THR A 324 -46.78 -21.42 -14.51
N ALA A 325 -46.79 -20.68 -13.40
CA ALA A 325 -47.97 -20.42 -12.60
C ALA A 325 -48.60 -19.06 -12.91
N ALA A 326 -49.93 -19.00 -12.92
CA ALA A 326 -50.72 -17.77 -13.01
C ALA A 326 -51.73 -17.71 -11.86
N VAL A 327 -51.93 -16.52 -11.28
CA VAL A 327 -52.78 -16.30 -10.10
C VAL A 327 -53.98 -15.42 -10.41
N THR A 328 -55.10 -15.65 -9.72
CA THR A 328 -56.35 -14.89 -9.85
C THR A 328 -56.81 -14.37 -8.48
N PRO A 329 -57.11 -13.06 -8.32
CA PRO A 329 -56.86 -11.98 -9.28
C PRO A 329 -55.37 -11.78 -9.56
N SER A 330 -55.03 -11.35 -10.78
CA SER A 330 -53.66 -11.02 -11.15
C SER A 330 -53.24 -9.66 -10.57
N GLY A 331 -51.94 -9.48 -10.35
CA GLY A 331 -51.39 -8.27 -9.72
C GLY A 331 -51.29 -8.32 -8.20
N SER A 332 -51.46 -9.50 -7.58
CA SER A 332 -51.02 -9.70 -6.19
C SER A 332 -49.49 -9.74 -6.10
N SER A 333 -48.96 -9.26 -4.98
CA SER A 333 -47.54 -9.32 -4.58
C SER A 333 -47.22 -10.51 -3.66
N GLU A 334 -48.21 -11.36 -3.31
CA GLU A 334 -47.97 -12.63 -2.62
C GLU A 334 -47.09 -13.55 -3.50
N GLN A 335 -45.95 -14.00 -2.97
CA GLN A 335 -44.97 -14.81 -3.71
C GLN A 335 -45.52 -16.21 -4.05
N ILE A 336 -45.25 -16.67 -5.28
CA ILE A 336 -45.51 -18.06 -5.68
C ILE A 336 -44.37 -18.94 -5.18
N THR A 337 -44.69 -20.05 -4.53
CA THR A 337 -43.73 -21.04 -4.05
C THR A 337 -43.99 -22.41 -4.67
N TYR A 338 -42.94 -23.18 -4.90
CA TYR A 338 -43.01 -24.54 -5.45
C TYR A 338 -42.47 -25.55 -4.43
N GLU A 339 -43.11 -26.72 -4.35
CA GLU A 339 -42.68 -27.84 -3.51
C GLU A 339 -42.78 -29.15 -4.30
N SER A 340 -41.83 -30.07 -4.11
CA SER A 340 -41.90 -31.42 -4.67
C SER A 340 -42.27 -32.44 -3.59
N SER A 341 -43.19 -33.35 -3.89
CA SER A 341 -43.51 -34.49 -3.02
C SER A 341 -42.37 -35.51 -2.90
N ALA A 342 -41.37 -35.44 -3.78
CA ALA A 342 -40.19 -36.30 -3.78
C ALA A 342 -39.00 -35.58 -4.46
N PRO A 343 -38.28 -34.68 -3.76
CA PRO A 343 -37.19 -33.89 -4.33
C PRO A 343 -36.06 -34.72 -4.96
N GLU A 344 -35.77 -35.89 -4.38
CA GLU A 344 -34.77 -36.85 -4.88
C GLU A 344 -35.19 -37.58 -6.18
N VAL A 345 -36.46 -37.49 -6.56
CA VAL A 345 -37.01 -38.01 -7.83
C VAL A 345 -37.14 -36.87 -8.84
N ALA A 346 -37.79 -35.77 -8.45
CA ALA A 346 -37.83 -34.54 -9.22
C ALA A 346 -37.69 -33.32 -8.29
N PHE A 347 -36.63 -32.55 -8.48
CA PHE A 347 -36.40 -31.27 -7.81
C PHE A 347 -37.18 -30.15 -8.50
N VAL A 348 -37.50 -29.07 -7.78
CA VAL A 348 -38.05 -27.84 -8.36
C VAL A 348 -37.44 -26.63 -7.67
N ASN A 349 -37.02 -25.62 -8.44
CA ASN A 349 -36.45 -24.38 -7.91
C ASN A 349 -37.52 -23.29 -7.69
N GLY A 350 -37.12 -22.13 -7.15
CA GLY A 350 -38.01 -21.00 -6.90
C GLY A 350 -38.68 -20.42 -8.15
N SER A 351 -38.04 -20.54 -9.33
CA SER A 351 -38.60 -20.07 -10.60
C SER A 351 -39.53 -21.10 -11.29
N GLY A 352 -39.80 -22.26 -10.68
CA GLY A 352 -40.66 -23.31 -11.25
C GLY A 352 -39.97 -24.23 -12.26
N LEU A 353 -38.65 -24.19 -12.40
CA LEU A 353 -37.89 -25.14 -13.21
C LEU A 353 -37.80 -26.48 -12.45
N VAL A 354 -38.35 -27.53 -13.05
CA VAL A 354 -38.34 -28.91 -12.53
C VAL A 354 -37.19 -29.69 -13.16
N VAL A 355 -36.42 -30.43 -12.37
CA VAL A 355 -35.27 -31.24 -12.81
C VAL A 355 -35.45 -32.69 -12.37
N GLY A 356 -35.31 -33.65 -13.30
CA GLY A 356 -35.39 -35.08 -13.02
C GLY A 356 -34.09 -35.58 -12.37
N LYS A 357 -34.19 -36.16 -11.17
CA LYS A 357 -33.07 -36.59 -10.33
C LYS A 357 -32.87 -38.10 -10.26
N SER A 358 -33.95 -38.89 -10.32
CA SER A 358 -33.92 -40.35 -10.42
C SER A 358 -35.22 -40.89 -11.01
N GLU A 359 -35.23 -42.12 -11.53
CA GLU A 359 -36.44 -42.78 -12.04
C GLU A 359 -37.54 -42.87 -10.97
N GLY A 360 -38.76 -42.44 -11.30
CA GLY A 360 -39.90 -42.48 -10.38
C GLY A 360 -41.05 -41.54 -10.76
N GLU A 361 -41.91 -41.24 -9.79
CA GLU A 361 -42.98 -40.23 -9.93
C GLU A 361 -42.97 -39.26 -8.75
N ALA A 362 -43.20 -37.98 -9.04
CA ALA A 362 -43.34 -36.91 -8.06
C ALA A 362 -44.54 -36.02 -8.41
N VAL A 363 -45.04 -35.25 -7.44
CA VAL A 363 -46.01 -34.18 -7.66
C VAL A 363 -45.39 -32.86 -7.25
N ILE A 364 -45.38 -31.90 -8.17
CA ILE A 364 -44.95 -30.53 -7.93
C ILE A 364 -46.19 -29.71 -7.59
N THR A 365 -46.22 -29.13 -6.39
CA THR A 365 -47.29 -28.25 -5.92
C THR A 365 -46.81 -26.80 -5.98
N ALA A 366 -47.45 -25.97 -6.82
CA ALA A 366 -47.32 -24.53 -6.74
C ALA A 366 -48.34 -23.96 -5.75
N LYS A 367 -47.95 -22.98 -4.94
CA LYS A 367 -48.79 -22.35 -3.90
C LYS A 367 -48.64 -20.83 -3.92
N ALA A 368 -49.73 -20.11 -3.72
CA ALA A 368 -49.71 -18.68 -3.45
C ALA A 368 -50.91 -18.33 -2.55
N GLY A 369 -50.66 -17.64 -1.43
CA GLY A 369 -51.66 -17.49 -0.36
C GLY A 369 -52.20 -18.85 0.10
N SER A 370 -53.53 -19.00 0.10
CA SER A 370 -54.21 -20.28 0.34
C SER A 370 -54.47 -21.14 -0.91
N ALA A 371 -54.18 -20.62 -2.11
CA ALA A 371 -54.42 -21.33 -3.37
C ALA A 371 -53.26 -22.29 -3.70
N LYS A 372 -53.57 -23.42 -4.35
CA LYS A 372 -52.55 -24.38 -4.82
C LYS A 372 -52.95 -25.06 -6.13
N ALA A 373 -51.94 -25.40 -6.94
CA ALA A 373 -52.06 -26.20 -8.16
C ALA A 373 -51.01 -27.31 -8.19
N ASP A 374 -51.39 -28.49 -8.66
CA ASP A 374 -50.56 -29.69 -8.64
C ASP A 374 -50.23 -30.14 -10.09
N CYS A 375 -48.96 -30.45 -10.37
CA CYS A 375 -48.50 -31.04 -11.63
C CYS A 375 -47.77 -32.36 -11.36
N LYS A 376 -48.16 -33.44 -12.04
CA LYS A 376 -47.49 -34.74 -11.92
C LYS A 376 -46.25 -34.81 -12.81
N ILE A 377 -45.13 -35.23 -12.26
CA ILE A 377 -43.88 -35.48 -12.99
C ILE A 377 -43.57 -36.98 -12.95
N THR A 378 -43.43 -37.60 -14.11
CA THR A 378 -42.86 -38.95 -14.23
C THR A 378 -41.44 -38.82 -14.77
N VAL A 379 -40.46 -39.33 -14.03
CA VAL A 379 -39.05 -39.33 -14.43
C VAL A 379 -38.67 -40.73 -14.89
N THR A 380 -38.15 -40.85 -16.11
CA THR A 380 -37.66 -42.12 -16.67
C THR A 380 -36.14 -42.19 -16.60
N ALA A 381 -35.57 -43.38 -16.35
CA ALA A 381 -34.12 -43.58 -16.32
C ALA A 381 -33.47 -43.14 -17.64
N ARG A 382 -32.45 -42.27 -17.57
CA ARG A 382 -31.68 -41.85 -18.74
C ARG A 382 -30.75 -42.98 -19.20
N LYS A 383 -30.61 -43.18 -20.51
CA LYS A 383 -29.59 -44.08 -21.03
C LYS A 383 -28.20 -43.42 -20.92
N GLN A 384 -27.34 -43.99 -20.07
CA GLN A 384 -25.94 -43.58 -19.97
C GLN A 384 -25.16 -43.92 -21.25
N ALA A 385 -24.08 -43.17 -21.50
CA ALA A 385 -23.16 -43.41 -22.60
C ALA A 385 -22.42 -44.77 -22.45
N GLU A 386 -22.36 -45.55 -23.55
CA GLU A 386 -21.64 -46.83 -23.63
C GLU A 386 -20.14 -46.67 -23.96
N GLU A 387 -19.72 -45.45 -24.30
CA GLU A 387 -18.36 -45.04 -24.67
C GLU A 387 -18.09 -43.65 -24.03
N PRO A 388 -16.83 -43.24 -23.81
CA PRO A 388 -16.49 -41.95 -23.22
C PRO A 388 -17.14 -40.75 -23.94
N ALA A 389 -17.91 -39.94 -23.20
CA ALA A 389 -18.63 -38.78 -23.72
C ALA A 389 -18.60 -37.59 -22.74
N VAL A 390 -18.33 -36.39 -23.26
CA VAL A 390 -18.39 -35.14 -22.48
C VAL A 390 -19.84 -34.77 -22.17
N ILE A 391 -20.11 -34.57 -20.88
CA ILE A 391 -21.35 -33.98 -20.36
C ILE A 391 -21.00 -32.78 -19.46
N PHE A 392 -21.95 -31.88 -19.25
CA PHE A 392 -21.87 -30.88 -18.19
C PHE A 392 -22.96 -31.15 -17.17
N ARG A 393 -22.56 -31.39 -15.92
CA ARG A 393 -23.46 -31.63 -14.80
C ARG A 393 -23.68 -30.33 -14.04
N HIS A 394 -24.92 -29.87 -14.05
CA HIS A 394 -25.33 -28.66 -13.33
C HIS A 394 -25.51 -28.96 -11.85
N LYS A 395 -25.30 -27.97 -10.97
CA LYS A 395 -25.51 -28.11 -9.51
C LYS A 395 -26.96 -28.45 -9.16
N ASP A 396 -27.92 -27.97 -9.95
CA ASP A 396 -29.34 -28.31 -9.83
C ASP A 396 -29.68 -29.76 -10.25
N GLY A 397 -28.72 -30.50 -10.82
CA GLY A 397 -28.86 -31.88 -11.28
C GLY A 397 -29.20 -32.05 -12.75
N ARG A 398 -29.37 -30.98 -13.55
CA ARG A 398 -29.48 -31.09 -15.01
C ARG A 398 -28.21 -31.72 -15.59
N ILE A 399 -28.33 -32.33 -16.76
CA ILE A 399 -27.21 -32.83 -17.56
C ILE A 399 -27.33 -32.24 -18.97
N THR A 400 -26.42 -31.32 -19.32
CA THR A 400 -26.25 -30.89 -20.73
C THR A 400 -25.38 -31.92 -21.44
N GLN A 401 -25.90 -32.46 -22.53
CA GLN A 401 -25.16 -33.31 -23.47
C GLN A 401 -24.82 -32.49 -24.73
N MET A 402 -23.77 -32.87 -25.46
CA MET A 402 -23.40 -32.19 -26.71
C MET A 402 -24.42 -32.47 -27.82
N ASP A 403 -24.75 -31.46 -28.63
CA ASP A 403 -25.44 -31.62 -29.92
C ASP A 403 -24.48 -31.26 -31.05
N GLY A 404 -24.40 -32.10 -32.09
CA GLY A 404 -23.46 -31.93 -33.21
C GLY A 404 -21.97 -31.85 -32.85
N GLY A 405 -21.57 -32.21 -31.62
CA GLY A 405 -20.21 -31.99 -31.09
C GLY A 405 -19.98 -30.62 -30.45
N ILE A 406 -21.05 -29.84 -30.24
CA ILE A 406 -21.07 -28.55 -29.57
C ILE A 406 -21.76 -28.70 -28.21
N MET A 407 -21.11 -28.24 -27.15
CA MET A 407 -21.73 -28.01 -25.85
C MET A 407 -22.17 -26.54 -25.78
N THR A 408 -23.47 -26.29 -25.61
CA THR A 408 -24.01 -24.93 -25.46
C THR A 408 -24.42 -24.70 -24.01
N LEU A 409 -23.90 -23.62 -23.41
CA LEU A 409 -24.17 -23.17 -22.03
C LEU A 409 -24.43 -21.65 -22.01
N THR A 410 -24.86 -21.14 -20.87
CA THR A 410 -25.01 -19.70 -20.56
C THR A 410 -24.24 -19.35 -19.28
N PRO A 411 -24.00 -18.06 -18.97
CA PRO A 411 -23.45 -17.64 -17.68
C PRO A 411 -24.23 -18.15 -16.46
N LEU A 412 -25.54 -18.41 -16.61
CA LEU A 412 -26.41 -18.89 -15.54
C LEU A 412 -26.23 -20.39 -15.22
N ASP A 413 -25.49 -21.14 -16.04
CA ASP A 413 -25.33 -22.59 -15.87
C ASP A 413 -24.17 -22.92 -14.93
N GLU A 414 -24.48 -23.03 -13.63
CA GLU A 414 -23.53 -23.47 -12.61
C GLU A 414 -23.31 -24.99 -12.64
N GLY A 415 -22.06 -25.45 -12.75
CA GLY A 415 -21.76 -26.88 -12.81
C GLY A 415 -20.30 -27.19 -13.16
N GLY A 416 -20.06 -28.45 -13.56
CA GLY A 416 -18.74 -28.93 -13.99
C GLY A 416 -18.81 -29.86 -15.19
N PHE A 417 -17.73 -29.91 -15.96
CA PHE A 417 -17.54 -30.86 -17.06
C PHE A 417 -17.14 -32.24 -16.53
N GLU A 418 -17.81 -33.28 -17.02
CA GLU A 418 -17.55 -34.68 -16.67
C GLU A 418 -17.43 -35.55 -17.94
N ILE A 419 -16.79 -36.71 -17.79
CA ILE A 419 -16.82 -37.77 -18.82
C ILE A 419 -17.70 -38.91 -18.32
N GLU A 420 -18.84 -39.10 -18.98
CA GLU A 420 -19.66 -40.30 -18.81
C GLU A 420 -19.10 -41.45 -19.66
N GLY A 421 -19.34 -42.71 -19.28
CA GLY A 421 -18.93 -43.89 -20.05
C GLY A 421 -17.43 -44.25 -20.00
N ALA A 422 -16.61 -43.54 -19.21
CA ALA A 422 -15.17 -43.80 -19.08
C ALA A 422 -14.82 -44.60 -17.80
N GLU A 423 -14.85 -45.93 -17.90
CA GLU A 423 -14.38 -46.82 -16.82
C GLU A 423 -12.83 -46.90 -16.75
N ASN A 424 -12.30 -47.23 -15.56
CA ASN A 424 -10.88 -47.54 -15.32
C ASN A 424 -9.89 -46.39 -15.66
N VAL A 425 -10.34 -45.14 -15.55
CA VAL A 425 -9.53 -43.93 -15.68
C VAL A 425 -8.73 -43.66 -14.40
N SER A 426 -7.47 -43.23 -14.53
CA SER A 426 -6.62 -42.80 -13.41
C SER A 426 -6.56 -41.28 -13.24
N ARG A 427 -6.75 -40.52 -14.32
CA ARG A 427 -6.82 -39.05 -14.32
C ARG A 427 -7.62 -38.53 -15.51
N ILE A 428 -8.41 -37.50 -15.29
CA ILE A 428 -8.94 -36.61 -16.34
C ILE A 428 -8.23 -35.26 -16.17
N ARG A 429 -7.86 -34.59 -17.27
CA ARG A 429 -7.45 -33.17 -17.30
C ARG A 429 -8.22 -32.49 -18.43
N TRP A 430 -8.88 -31.38 -18.12
CA TRP A 430 -9.47 -30.49 -19.13
C TRP A 430 -8.48 -29.40 -19.51
N GLU A 431 -8.65 -28.84 -20.72
CA GLU A 431 -7.85 -27.73 -21.20
C GLU A 431 -8.68 -26.87 -22.17
N CYS A 432 -9.08 -25.68 -21.72
CA CYS A 432 -9.71 -24.67 -22.54
C CYS A 432 -9.42 -23.30 -21.93
N SER A 433 -8.43 -22.61 -22.49
CA SER A 433 -7.98 -21.28 -22.06
C SER A 433 -7.41 -20.51 -23.25
N GLU A 434 -7.52 -19.19 -23.20
CA GLU A 434 -7.00 -18.25 -24.20
C GLU A 434 -5.89 -17.40 -23.57
N GLN A 435 -4.83 -17.10 -24.32
CA GLN A 435 -3.81 -16.14 -23.89
C GLN A 435 -4.18 -14.75 -24.37
N VAL A 436 -4.28 -13.81 -23.44
CA VAL A 436 -4.61 -12.42 -23.71
C VAL A 436 -3.46 -11.55 -23.21
N ASN A 437 -2.90 -10.78 -24.14
CA ASN A 437 -1.80 -9.85 -23.88
C ASN A 437 -2.40 -8.44 -23.74
N GLU A 438 -2.54 -7.99 -22.50
CA GLU A 438 -2.92 -6.61 -22.17
C GLU A 438 -1.73 -5.96 -21.45
N ASP A 439 -1.36 -4.75 -21.86
CA ASP A 439 -0.30 -3.92 -21.27
C ASP A 439 1.03 -4.65 -20.98
N GLY A 440 1.43 -5.53 -21.91
CA GLY A 440 2.65 -6.34 -21.83
C GLY A 440 2.55 -7.63 -21.01
N TYR A 441 1.48 -7.81 -20.22
CA TYR A 441 1.28 -8.99 -19.39
C TYR A 441 0.52 -10.10 -20.15
N ILE A 442 1.13 -11.29 -20.22
CA ILE A 442 0.49 -12.49 -20.78
C ILE A 442 -0.42 -13.12 -19.72
N SER A 443 -1.69 -12.76 -19.74
CA SER A 443 -2.73 -13.42 -18.95
C SER A 443 -3.20 -14.72 -19.62
N ASN A 444 -3.80 -15.63 -18.85
CA ASN A 444 -4.46 -16.82 -19.38
C ASN A 444 -5.92 -16.81 -18.91
N ILE A 445 -6.85 -16.44 -19.79
CA ILE A 445 -8.29 -16.53 -19.50
C ILE A 445 -8.67 -18.01 -19.54
N ILE A 446 -9.04 -18.57 -18.39
CA ILE A 446 -9.50 -19.95 -18.28
C ILE A 446 -11.00 -19.99 -18.57
N HIS A 447 -11.44 -20.97 -19.37
CA HIS A 447 -12.87 -21.26 -19.62
C HIS A 447 -13.30 -22.61 -19.06
N ILE A 448 -12.36 -23.57 -18.99
CA ILE A 448 -12.53 -24.83 -18.27
C ILE A 448 -11.24 -25.07 -17.47
N GLY A 449 -11.36 -25.08 -16.15
CA GLY A 449 -10.27 -25.43 -15.22
C GLY A 449 -9.87 -26.90 -15.40
N THR A 450 -8.63 -27.24 -15.03
CA THR A 450 -8.07 -28.59 -15.33
C THR A 450 -8.82 -29.75 -14.66
N ASP A 451 -9.62 -29.46 -13.63
CA ASP A 451 -10.53 -30.31 -12.89
C ASP A 451 -11.91 -30.51 -13.56
N GLY A 452 -12.32 -29.57 -14.41
CA GLY A 452 -13.63 -29.52 -15.06
C GLY A 452 -14.50 -28.33 -14.61
N THR A 453 -13.99 -27.44 -13.75
CA THR A 453 -14.72 -26.23 -13.32
C THR A 453 -14.96 -25.29 -14.51
N PHE A 454 -16.19 -24.83 -14.71
CA PHE A 454 -16.57 -23.95 -15.81
C PHE A 454 -16.44 -22.47 -15.45
N TYR A 455 -15.86 -21.70 -16.36
CA TYR A 455 -15.74 -20.25 -16.27
C TYR A 455 -16.44 -19.64 -17.50
N PRO A 456 -17.59 -18.97 -17.31
CA PRO A 456 -18.37 -18.46 -18.43
C PRO A 456 -17.70 -17.23 -19.06
N VAL A 457 -17.42 -17.33 -20.35
CA VAL A 457 -17.00 -16.21 -21.23
C VAL A 457 -17.76 -16.42 -22.53
N LEU A 458 -18.33 -15.38 -23.14
CA LEU A 458 -19.11 -15.49 -24.37
C LEU A 458 -18.32 -16.09 -25.56
N GLY A 459 -19.04 -16.48 -26.60
CA GLY A 459 -18.46 -16.91 -27.88
C GLY A 459 -18.34 -18.44 -28.03
N GLN A 460 -17.48 -18.89 -28.94
CA GLN A 460 -17.31 -20.31 -29.26
C GLN A 460 -15.84 -20.66 -29.48
N ARG A 461 -15.40 -21.78 -28.88
CA ARG A 461 -13.99 -22.15 -28.73
C ARG A 461 -13.79 -23.66 -28.64
N THR A 462 -12.64 -24.14 -29.11
CA THR A 462 -12.27 -25.56 -28.98
C THR A 462 -11.86 -25.85 -27.53
N ALA A 463 -12.41 -26.91 -26.97
CA ALA A 463 -12.04 -27.45 -25.67
C ALA A 463 -11.43 -28.86 -25.84
N TYR A 464 -10.41 -29.14 -25.04
CA TYR A 464 -9.65 -30.39 -25.05
C TYR A 464 -9.88 -31.12 -23.73
N VAL A 465 -9.92 -32.46 -23.78
CA VAL A 465 -9.92 -33.30 -22.58
C VAL A 465 -9.00 -34.50 -22.75
N TYR A 466 -8.15 -34.69 -21.75
CA TYR A 466 -7.10 -35.70 -21.67
C TYR A 466 -7.52 -36.76 -20.65
N ILE A 467 -7.82 -37.96 -21.13
CA ILE A 467 -8.25 -39.11 -20.33
C ILE A 467 -7.06 -40.07 -20.22
N THR A 468 -6.51 -40.23 -19.02
CA THR A 468 -5.40 -41.16 -18.72
C THR A 468 -5.95 -42.45 -18.11
N ASP A 469 -5.71 -43.61 -18.73
CA ASP A 469 -6.15 -44.91 -18.22
C ASP A 469 -5.37 -45.38 -16.98
N ALA A 470 -5.83 -46.45 -16.32
CA ALA A 470 -5.15 -47.08 -15.19
C ALA A 470 -3.80 -47.74 -15.52
N GLN A 471 -3.30 -47.62 -16.76
CA GLN A 471 -1.95 -48.03 -17.19
C GLN A 471 -1.06 -46.82 -17.53
N GLY A 472 -1.57 -45.58 -17.36
CA GLY A 472 -0.85 -44.34 -17.59
C GLY A 472 -0.85 -43.87 -19.06
N LYS A 473 -1.55 -44.55 -19.96
CA LYS A 473 -1.69 -44.13 -21.36
C LYS A 473 -2.80 -43.09 -21.44
N THR A 474 -2.53 -41.97 -22.12
CA THR A 474 -3.49 -40.87 -22.30
C THR A 474 -4.08 -40.86 -23.71
N SER A 475 -5.38 -40.56 -23.80
CA SER A 475 -6.10 -40.25 -25.04
C SER A 475 -6.70 -38.85 -24.96
N GLU A 476 -6.69 -38.14 -26.09
CA GLU A 476 -7.29 -36.81 -26.25
C GLU A 476 -8.67 -36.93 -26.90
N MET A 477 -9.62 -36.11 -26.46
CA MET A 477 -10.88 -35.81 -27.14
C MET A 477 -11.04 -34.29 -27.24
N THR A 478 -11.68 -33.83 -28.33
CA THR A 478 -11.97 -32.40 -28.55
C THR A 478 -13.46 -32.17 -28.81
N PHE A 479 -13.95 -31.02 -28.36
CA PHE A 479 -15.32 -30.56 -28.62
C PHE A 479 -15.37 -29.03 -28.76
N GLN A 480 -16.51 -28.48 -29.18
CA GLN A 480 -16.73 -27.05 -29.23
C GLN A 480 -17.52 -26.61 -27.99
N LEU A 481 -16.93 -25.78 -27.13
CA LEU A 481 -17.67 -25.06 -26.10
C LEU A 481 -18.23 -23.77 -26.73
N LYS A 482 -19.54 -23.59 -26.63
CA LYS A 482 -20.25 -22.38 -27.01
C LYS A 482 -20.97 -21.81 -25.78
N VAL A 483 -20.70 -20.56 -25.44
CA VAL A 483 -21.44 -19.83 -24.40
C VAL A 483 -22.22 -18.71 -25.07
N THR A 484 -23.53 -18.70 -24.84
CA THR A 484 -24.47 -17.70 -25.36
C THR A 484 -25.01 -16.83 -24.23
N SER A 485 -25.66 -15.73 -24.61
CA SER A 485 -26.36 -14.86 -23.65
C SER A 485 -27.30 -15.66 -22.74
N SER A 486 -27.35 -15.21 -21.48
CA SER A 486 -28.29 -15.57 -20.43
C SER A 486 -29.75 -15.15 -20.72
N GLU A 487 -29.93 -14.24 -21.68
CA GLU A 487 -31.17 -13.53 -22.00
C GLU A 487 -31.81 -12.82 -20.79
N ILE A 488 -31.00 -12.30 -19.87
CA ILE A 488 -31.47 -11.42 -18.78
C ILE A 488 -31.69 -9.99 -19.32
N SER A 489 -32.69 -9.29 -18.78
CA SER A 489 -33.12 -7.93 -19.19
C SER A 489 -32.92 -6.85 -18.12
N GLU A 490 -32.86 -7.26 -16.86
CA GLU A 490 -32.66 -6.43 -15.68
C GLU A 490 -32.15 -7.33 -14.55
N ILE A 491 -31.33 -6.78 -13.66
CA ILE A 491 -30.95 -7.41 -12.39
C ILE A 491 -31.33 -6.51 -11.22
N GLN A 492 -31.52 -7.13 -10.05
CA GLN A 492 -31.98 -6.52 -8.82
C GLN A 492 -31.28 -7.17 -7.62
N VAL A 493 -30.85 -6.36 -6.66
CA VAL A 493 -30.08 -6.79 -5.48
C VAL A 493 -30.98 -6.77 -4.24
N TYR A 494 -30.88 -7.81 -3.41
CA TYR A 494 -31.74 -8.02 -2.26
C TYR A 494 -30.93 -8.26 -0.98
N TYR A 495 -31.29 -7.61 0.12
CA TYR A 495 -30.78 -7.89 1.47
C TYR A 495 -31.91 -8.43 2.34
N LYS A 496 -31.72 -9.58 2.99
CA LYS A 496 -32.77 -10.30 3.76
C LYS A 496 -34.12 -10.48 3.01
N GLY A 497 -34.12 -10.44 1.67
CA GLY A 497 -35.32 -10.50 0.84
C GLY A 497 -36.02 -9.16 0.55
N VAL A 498 -35.55 -8.04 1.12
CA VAL A 498 -35.94 -6.68 0.72
C VAL A 498 -35.11 -6.25 -0.49
N LEU A 499 -35.77 -5.65 -1.48
CA LEU A 499 -35.12 -5.02 -2.64
C LEU A 499 -34.31 -3.80 -2.17
N LEU A 500 -33.05 -3.70 -2.58
CA LEU A 500 -32.22 -2.52 -2.35
C LEU A 500 -32.52 -1.46 -3.43
N ASP A 501 -32.59 -0.20 -3.00
CA ASP A 501 -32.79 0.98 -3.85
C ASP A 501 -32.07 2.22 -3.26
N ASP A 502 -32.13 3.35 -3.97
CA ASP A 502 -31.49 4.61 -3.57
C ASP A 502 -31.89 5.12 -2.15
N SER A 503 -33.02 4.62 -1.62
CA SER A 503 -33.62 4.99 -0.32
C SER A 503 -33.50 3.88 0.76
N THR A 504 -32.89 2.75 0.41
CA THR A 504 -32.81 1.55 1.23
C THR A 504 -31.38 0.98 1.18
N PRO A 505 -30.44 1.59 1.94
CA PRO A 505 -29.08 1.10 2.06
C PRO A 505 -28.98 -0.11 3.03
N VAL A 506 -27.90 -0.88 2.91
CA VAL A 506 -27.50 -1.88 3.91
C VAL A 506 -26.62 -1.21 4.97
N TYR A 507 -26.89 -1.43 6.26
CA TYR A 507 -26.00 -0.97 7.32
C TYR A 507 -24.91 -2.00 7.62
N ILE A 508 -23.66 -1.60 7.47
CA ILE A 508 -22.46 -2.38 7.83
C ILE A 508 -22.04 -1.90 9.21
N ILE A 509 -22.02 -2.79 10.20
CA ILE A 509 -21.85 -2.43 11.60
C ILE A 509 -20.48 -2.92 12.05
N GLY A 510 -19.60 -2.00 12.42
CA GLY A 510 -18.26 -2.36 12.84
C GLY A 510 -17.50 -3.04 11.70
N SER A 511 -17.00 -4.25 11.94
CA SER A 511 -16.41 -5.14 10.94
C SER A 511 -17.37 -6.24 10.42
N ASP A 512 -18.68 -6.14 10.64
CA ASP A 512 -19.64 -7.19 10.25
C ASP A 512 -19.82 -7.24 8.72
N THR A 513 -19.62 -8.40 8.10
CA THR A 513 -20.03 -8.61 6.70
C THR A 513 -21.54 -8.78 6.56
N LYS A 514 -22.07 -8.40 5.39
CA LYS A 514 -23.50 -8.50 5.07
C LYS A 514 -23.68 -9.23 3.74
N ASN A 515 -24.59 -10.20 3.69
CA ASN A 515 -24.81 -11.02 2.48
C ASN A 515 -25.98 -10.46 1.66
N VAL A 516 -25.71 -10.12 0.39
CA VAL A 516 -26.70 -9.68 -0.59
C VAL A 516 -26.88 -10.70 -1.71
N TYR A 517 -28.08 -10.76 -2.27
CA TYR A 517 -28.52 -11.78 -3.24
C TYR A 517 -28.96 -11.12 -4.53
N VAL A 518 -28.65 -11.72 -5.69
CA VAL A 518 -28.99 -11.15 -7.00
C VAL A 518 -30.05 -11.98 -7.72
N LYS A 519 -31.04 -11.30 -8.28
CA LYS A 519 -32.07 -11.88 -9.15
C LYS A 519 -32.20 -11.04 -10.42
N GLY A 520 -32.63 -11.66 -11.52
CA GLY A 520 -32.88 -10.97 -12.78
C GLY A 520 -34.05 -11.54 -13.56
N LYS A 521 -34.63 -10.76 -14.47
CA LYS A 521 -35.76 -11.17 -15.30
C LYS A 521 -35.33 -11.58 -16.71
N LYS A 522 -35.82 -12.72 -17.20
CA LYS A 522 -35.56 -13.17 -18.58
C LYS A 522 -36.37 -12.37 -19.63
N LYS A 523 -35.68 -11.92 -20.69
CA LYS A 523 -36.17 -11.03 -21.77
C LYS A 523 -37.52 -11.47 -22.36
N ASP A 524 -37.68 -12.74 -22.71
CA ASP A 524 -38.89 -13.26 -23.38
C ASP A 524 -40.07 -13.60 -22.44
N SER A 525 -39.80 -13.92 -21.17
CA SER A 525 -40.81 -14.52 -20.27
C SER A 525 -41.16 -13.68 -19.04
N GLY A 526 -40.31 -12.70 -18.68
CA GLY A 526 -40.44 -11.93 -17.45
C GLY A 526 -40.23 -12.75 -16.17
N ILE A 527 -39.89 -14.04 -16.27
CA ILE A 527 -39.64 -14.92 -15.12
C ILE A 527 -38.38 -14.44 -14.40
N SER A 528 -38.52 -14.19 -13.09
CA SER A 528 -37.40 -13.93 -12.20
C SER A 528 -36.63 -15.23 -11.95
N VAL A 529 -35.30 -15.16 -12.08
CA VAL A 529 -34.37 -16.22 -11.71
C VAL A 529 -33.30 -15.66 -10.78
N ASP A 530 -32.73 -16.51 -9.94
CA ASP A 530 -31.51 -16.18 -9.21
C ASP A 530 -30.33 -16.09 -10.19
N ILE A 531 -29.45 -15.10 -10.02
CA ILE A 531 -28.27 -14.90 -10.88
C ILE A 531 -27.03 -15.39 -10.13
N PRO A 532 -26.29 -16.38 -10.64
CA PRO A 532 -25.11 -16.87 -9.94
C PRO A 532 -23.96 -15.87 -10.08
N VAL A 533 -23.06 -15.82 -9.11
CA VAL A 533 -21.96 -14.86 -9.06
C VAL A 533 -21.01 -14.99 -10.26
N GLN A 534 -20.87 -16.19 -10.81
CA GLN A 534 -20.09 -16.43 -12.04
C GLN A 534 -20.65 -15.69 -13.28
N ALA A 535 -21.89 -15.18 -13.24
CA ALA A 535 -22.52 -14.42 -14.32
C ALA A 535 -22.41 -12.89 -14.14
N LEU A 536 -21.72 -12.44 -13.09
CA LEU A 536 -21.69 -11.04 -12.66
C LEU A 536 -20.25 -10.58 -12.39
N GLU A 537 -19.91 -9.42 -12.95
CA GLU A 537 -18.81 -8.60 -12.45
C GLU A 537 -19.31 -7.72 -11.29
N SER A 538 -18.41 -7.45 -10.34
CA SER A 538 -18.71 -6.72 -9.11
C SER A 538 -17.62 -5.72 -8.76
N SER A 539 -17.99 -4.49 -8.46
CA SER A 539 -17.06 -3.45 -8.00
C SER A 539 -17.51 -2.80 -6.69
N ALA A 540 -16.52 -2.51 -5.84
CA ALA A 540 -16.66 -1.72 -4.63
C ALA A 540 -15.84 -0.41 -4.78
N PRO A 541 -16.28 0.67 -4.12
CA PRO A 541 -15.48 1.89 -4.00
C PRO A 541 -14.35 1.73 -2.95
N GLU A 542 -13.38 2.64 -2.99
CA GLU A 542 -12.32 2.75 -1.98
C GLU A 542 -12.88 2.82 -0.55
N GLY A 543 -12.22 2.13 0.40
CA GLY A 543 -12.68 1.97 1.78
C GLY A 543 -13.78 0.92 1.99
N ALA A 544 -14.16 0.16 0.95
CA ALA A 544 -15.11 -0.95 1.05
C ALA A 544 -14.75 -2.12 0.13
N TYR A 545 -15.27 -3.31 0.45
CA TYR A 545 -15.06 -4.51 -0.34
C TYR A 545 -16.37 -5.25 -0.66
N ILE A 546 -16.38 -5.90 -1.83
CA ILE A 546 -17.38 -6.88 -2.25
C ILE A 546 -16.65 -8.15 -2.70
N GLY A 547 -17.10 -9.30 -2.21
CA GLY A 547 -16.51 -10.60 -2.53
C GLY A 547 -17.58 -11.66 -2.71
N ALA A 548 -17.23 -12.72 -3.43
CA ALA A 548 -18.09 -13.86 -3.65
C ALA A 548 -17.24 -15.15 -3.57
N ASP A 549 -17.73 -16.15 -2.85
CA ASP A 549 -17.35 -17.53 -3.16
C ASP A 549 -17.86 -17.82 -4.58
N TYR A 550 -17.04 -18.37 -5.48
CA TYR A 550 -17.33 -18.57 -6.92
C TYR A 550 -18.50 -19.55 -7.24
N THR A 551 -19.44 -19.74 -6.32
CA THR A 551 -20.56 -20.68 -6.39
C THR A 551 -21.81 -20.11 -5.70
N GLY A 552 -22.98 -20.25 -6.31
CA GLY A 552 -24.24 -19.68 -5.81
C GLY A 552 -24.45 -18.23 -6.25
N ASN A 553 -25.38 -17.53 -5.59
CA ASN A 553 -25.91 -16.22 -5.98
C ASN A 553 -25.72 -15.12 -4.89
N VAL A 554 -24.67 -15.24 -4.08
CA VAL A 554 -24.46 -14.45 -2.86
C VAL A 554 -23.16 -13.66 -2.93
N PHE A 555 -23.24 -12.35 -2.70
CA PHE A 555 -22.08 -11.50 -2.46
C PHE A 555 -22.02 -11.10 -0.99
N SER A 556 -20.82 -11.16 -0.41
CA SER A 556 -20.49 -10.62 0.90
C SER A 556 -19.94 -9.20 0.73
N ILE A 557 -20.55 -8.20 1.37
CA ILE A 557 -20.03 -6.83 1.44
C ILE A 557 -19.51 -6.50 2.83
N GLY A 558 -18.54 -5.59 2.90
CA GLY A 558 -18.01 -5.02 4.14
C GLY A 558 -17.26 -3.71 3.89
N THR A 559 -16.69 -3.14 4.95
CA THR A 559 -15.90 -1.90 4.93
C THR A 559 -14.53 -2.12 5.54
N GLU A 560 -13.56 -1.29 5.15
CA GLU A 560 -12.24 -1.25 5.78
C GLU A 560 -12.30 -0.64 7.20
N SER A 561 -11.24 -0.82 7.99
CA SER A 561 -11.22 -0.47 9.42
C SER A 561 -11.21 1.04 9.71
N ASP A 562 -10.76 1.85 8.76
CA ASP A 562 -10.73 3.31 8.83
C ASP A 562 -12.09 3.96 8.47
N ALA A 563 -13.11 3.17 8.12
CA ALA A 563 -14.43 3.64 7.76
C ALA A 563 -15.05 4.57 8.83
N ALA A 564 -15.34 5.81 8.42
CA ALA A 564 -15.96 6.81 9.28
C ALA A 564 -17.44 6.50 9.54
N ASN A 565 -17.93 6.86 10.74
CA ASN A 565 -19.32 6.62 11.12
C ASN A 565 -20.29 7.40 10.22
N GLY A 566 -21.24 6.70 9.59
CA GLY A 566 -22.16 7.26 8.61
C GLY A 566 -21.61 7.40 7.18
N GLN A 567 -20.35 6.99 6.92
CA GLN A 567 -19.77 6.98 5.58
C GLN A 567 -20.57 6.06 4.65
N GLN A 568 -20.74 6.49 3.39
CA GLN A 568 -21.59 5.81 2.41
C GLN A 568 -20.77 5.27 1.24
N TYR A 569 -21.13 4.07 0.80
CA TYR A 569 -20.47 3.34 -0.27
C TYR A 569 -21.51 2.89 -1.29
N THR A 570 -21.20 2.98 -2.59
CA THR A 570 -22.09 2.53 -3.68
C THR A 570 -21.40 1.41 -4.45
N PHE A 571 -21.94 0.20 -4.34
CA PHE A 571 -21.47 -0.98 -5.04
C PHE A 571 -22.17 -1.08 -6.40
N SER A 572 -21.49 -1.66 -7.39
CA SER A 572 -22.07 -1.96 -8.70
C SER A 572 -21.94 -3.44 -9.03
N LEU A 573 -22.97 -4.00 -9.64
CA LEU A 573 -23.00 -5.36 -10.21
C LEU A 573 -23.43 -5.28 -11.67
N GLN A 574 -22.85 -6.10 -12.55
CA GLN A 574 -23.01 -6.02 -14.00
C GLN A 574 -22.98 -7.42 -14.64
N MET A 575 -23.88 -7.70 -15.58
CA MET A 575 -23.90 -8.99 -16.29
C MET A 575 -22.73 -9.11 -17.27
N ILE A 576 -21.93 -10.17 -17.16
CA ILE A 576 -20.74 -10.41 -18.02
C ILE A 576 -21.06 -10.65 -19.51
N ASP A 577 -22.34 -10.85 -19.85
CA ASP A 577 -22.81 -11.11 -21.21
C ASP A 577 -23.69 -10.01 -21.80
N ASP A 578 -24.04 -9.00 -21.01
CA ASP A 578 -24.78 -7.81 -21.43
C ASP A 578 -24.48 -6.67 -20.45
N GLU A 579 -23.36 -5.97 -20.67
CA GLU A 579 -22.90 -4.86 -19.82
C GLU A 579 -23.96 -3.78 -19.55
N SER A 580 -24.98 -3.65 -20.40
CA SER A 580 -26.08 -2.71 -20.19
C SER A 580 -27.03 -3.12 -19.06
N VAL A 581 -26.98 -4.39 -18.64
CA VAL A 581 -27.75 -4.96 -17.54
C VAL A 581 -26.91 -4.91 -16.26
N SER A 582 -27.05 -3.81 -15.53
CA SER A 582 -26.37 -3.56 -14.26
C SER A 582 -27.35 -3.13 -13.15
N ALA A 583 -26.90 -3.20 -11.90
CA ALA A 583 -27.58 -2.63 -10.74
C ALA A 583 -26.56 -2.01 -9.79
N GLN A 584 -26.98 -0.94 -9.11
CA GLN A 584 -26.23 -0.32 -8.02
C GLN A 584 -27.02 -0.41 -6.72
N PHE A 585 -26.30 -0.50 -5.61
CA PHE A 585 -26.89 -0.47 -4.28
C PHE A 585 -25.93 0.20 -3.28
N ARG A 586 -26.49 0.70 -2.19
CA ARG A 586 -25.76 1.51 -1.22
C ARG A 586 -25.56 0.75 0.09
N ALA A 587 -24.43 0.97 0.73
CA ALA A 587 -24.24 0.66 2.14
C ALA A 587 -23.81 1.89 2.94
N VAL A 588 -24.00 1.83 4.25
CA VAL A 588 -23.59 2.86 5.20
C VAL A 588 -22.83 2.19 6.35
N ALA A 589 -21.62 2.65 6.63
CA ALA A 589 -20.86 2.22 7.80
C ALA A 589 -21.48 2.80 9.08
N GLN A 590 -21.60 1.97 10.10
CA GLN A 590 -21.79 2.38 11.49
C GLN A 590 -20.53 1.97 12.26
N ARG A 591 -19.73 2.94 12.70
CA ARG A 591 -18.50 2.63 13.44
C ARG A 591 -18.84 1.96 14.76
N VAL A 592 -18.03 0.97 15.15
CA VAL A 592 -18.09 0.34 16.47
C VAL A 592 -16.69 0.45 17.05
N ASP A 593 -16.54 1.29 18.06
CA ASP A 593 -15.24 1.56 18.67
C ASP A 593 -14.82 0.38 19.59
N VAL A 594 -13.53 0.25 19.88
CA VAL A 594 -12.98 -0.79 20.78
C VAL A 594 -13.27 -0.45 22.25
N ASP A 595 -13.93 -1.37 22.97
CA ASP A 595 -14.11 -1.30 24.44
C ASP A 595 -12.86 -1.76 25.19
N SER A 596 -12.25 -2.87 24.76
CA SER A 596 -11.12 -3.51 25.46
C SER A 596 -10.34 -4.50 24.61
N ILE A 597 -9.06 -4.69 24.96
CA ILE A 597 -8.14 -5.64 24.33
C ILE A 597 -7.64 -6.64 25.38
N ALA A 598 -7.63 -7.92 25.05
CA ALA A 598 -6.98 -8.96 25.84
C ALA A 598 -5.99 -9.76 24.96
N VAL A 599 -4.74 -9.85 25.41
CA VAL A 599 -3.69 -10.66 24.78
C VAL A 599 -3.51 -11.94 25.58
N ASN A 600 -3.73 -13.10 24.96
CA ASN A 600 -3.41 -14.39 25.57
C ASN A 600 -2.11 -14.92 24.97
N VAL A 601 -1.10 -15.15 25.80
CA VAL A 601 0.21 -15.71 25.46
C VAL A 601 0.70 -16.58 26.62
N SER A 602 1.63 -17.50 26.36
CA SER A 602 2.28 -18.27 27.43
C SER A 602 3.20 -17.37 28.29
N GLU A 603 3.05 -17.45 29.62
CA GLU A 603 3.89 -16.73 30.60
C GLU A 603 5.39 -17.04 30.43
N VAL A 604 5.70 -18.26 30.00
CA VAL A 604 7.07 -18.72 29.73
C VAL A 604 7.19 -19.16 28.28
N TYR A 605 8.18 -18.61 27.57
CA TYR A 605 8.56 -19.04 26.23
C TYR A 605 9.94 -19.70 26.25
N TYR A 606 10.03 -20.88 25.64
CA TYR A 606 11.29 -21.62 25.49
C TYR A 606 11.95 -21.30 24.16
N ILE A 607 12.98 -20.45 24.20
CA ILE A 607 13.88 -20.22 23.08
C ILE A 607 14.51 -21.57 22.72
N ASP A 608 14.21 -22.08 21.53
CA ASP A 608 14.65 -23.40 21.05
C ASP A 608 15.69 -23.25 19.94
N SER A 609 15.35 -22.44 18.91
CA SER A 609 16.11 -22.34 17.67
C SER A 609 16.06 -20.95 17.03
N TRP A 610 17.10 -20.66 16.26
CA TRP A 610 17.12 -19.61 15.25
C TRP A 610 15.98 -19.76 14.24
N ASN A 611 15.46 -18.64 13.75
CA ASN A 611 14.49 -18.56 12.67
C ASN A 611 15.17 -19.00 11.34
N PRO A 612 14.62 -19.98 10.60
CA PRO A 612 15.18 -20.42 9.31
C PRO A 612 15.38 -19.29 8.30
N LEU A 613 14.55 -18.25 8.34
CA LEU A 613 14.52 -17.16 7.36
C LEU A 613 15.29 -15.89 7.78
N GLY A 614 15.84 -15.82 9.00
CA GLY A 614 16.54 -14.61 9.49
C GLY A 614 17.66 -14.88 10.50
N GLU A 615 18.35 -13.84 10.97
CA GLU A 615 19.45 -13.94 11.96
C GLU A 615 18.97 -13.67 13.40
N GLN A 616 17.75 -14.10 13.72
CA GLN A 616 17.10 -13.91 15.02
C GLN A 616 16.49 -15.22 15.53
N TYR A 617 16.13 -15.28 16.81
CA TYR A 617 15.42 -16.44 17.34
C TYR A 617 14.01 -16.56 16.75
N SER A 618 13.47 -17.78 16.79
CA SER A 618 12.05 -18.01 16.50
C SER A 618 11.22 -17.30 17.58
N GLY A 619 10.28 -16.44 17.16
CA GLY A 619 9.41 -15.66 18.04
C GLY A 619 8.06 -16.31 18.32
N VAL A 620 7.26 -15.65 19.16
CA VAL A 620 5.86 -16.00 19.43
C VAL A 620 4.97 -15.40 18.33
N THR A 621 4.37 -16.25 17.49
CA THR A 621 3.59 -15.81 16.31
C THR A 621 2.09 -15.68 16.61
N SER A 622 1.33 -15.00 15.73
CA SER A 622 -0.14 -14.93 15.84
C SER A 622 -0.86 -16.21 15.39
N SER A 623 -0.15 -17.14 14.75
CA SER A 623 -0.70 -18.39 14.21
C SER A 623 0.32 -19.52 14.24
N GLY A 624 -0.14 -20.74 14.54
CA GLY A 624 0.69 -21.94 14.68
C GLY A 624 -0.13 -23.12 15.22
N SER A 625 0.45 -24.32 15.19
CA SER A 625 -0.21 -25.55 15.66
C SER A 625 0.08 -25.89 17.14
N ASP A 626 1.05 -25.22 17.76
CA ASP A 626 1.38 -25.36 19.18
C ASP A 626 1.13 -24.03 19.91
N SER A 627 0.17 -24.02 20.84
CA SER A 627 -0.24 -22.84 21.60
C SER A 627 0.79 -22.36 22.63
N SER A 628 1.89 -23.08 22.87
CA SER A 628 3.01 -22.52 23.66
C SER A 628 3.93 -21.61 22.83
N TYR A 629 3.79 -21.64 21.49
CA TYR A 629 4.57 -20.83 20.55
C TYR A 629 3.74 -19.71 19.89
N THR A 630 2.48 -19.51 20.30
CA THR A 630 1.60 -18.46 19.74
C THR A 630 1.05 -17.50 20.78
N TYR A 631 0.63 -16.33 20.30
CA TYR A 631 -0.26 -15.40 21.02
C TYR A 631 -1.59 -15.27 20.28
N SER A 632 -2.61 -14.78 20.97
CA SER A 632 -3.92 -14.44 20.40
C SER A 632 -4.39 -13.09 20.91
N LEU A 633 -5.01 -12.32 20.02
CA LEU A 633 -5.56 -10.99 20.30
C LEU A 633 -7.09 -11.07 20.30
N ASN A 634 -7.70 -10.82 21.45
CA ASN A 634 -9.15 -10.73 21.60
C ASN A 634 -9.53 -9.25 21.74
N VAL A 635 -10.18 -8.69 20.72
CA VAL A 635 -10.75 -7.35 20.75
C VAL A 635 -12.23 -7.45 21.12
N THR A 636 -12.67 -6.59 22.03
CA THR A 636 -14.08 -6.45 22.44
C THR A 636 -14.56 -5.05 22.06
N PRO A 637 -15.73 -4.89 21.42
CA PRO A 637 -16.60 -5.95 20.92
C PRO A 637 -15.94 -6.72 19.75
N ALA A 638 -16.35 -7.97 19.54
CA ALA A 638 -15.72 -8.86 18.55
C ALA A 638 -15.86 -8.36 17.10
N ASN A 639 -16.77 -7.42 16.85
CA ASN A 639 -16.99 -6.73 15.58
C ASN A 639 -16.56 -5.25 15.60
N ALA A 640 -15.67 -4.81 16.49
CA ALA A 640 -15.11 -3.45 16.43
C ALA A 640 -14.56 -3.11 15.02
N SER A 641 -14.70 -1.85 14.59
CA SER A 641 -14.34 -1.39 13.24
C SER A 641 -12.85 -1.55 12.96
N ASP A 642 -12.00 -1.02 13.84
CA ASP A 642 -10.57 -1.29 13.80
C ASP A 642 -10.18 -2.23 14.95
N LYS A 643 -9.32 -3.19 14.62
CA LYS A 643 -8.78 -4.23 15.52
C LYS A 643 -7.25 -4.25 15.48
N GLY A 644 -6.64 -3.30 14.76
CA GLY A 644 -5.22 -3.05 14.76
C GLY A 644 -4.73 -2.71 16.16
N VAL A 645 -3.51 -3.14 16.46
CA VAL A 645 -2.83 -2.83 17.73
C VAL A 645 -1.37 -2.51 17.49
N THR A 646 -0.87 -1.55 18.26
CA THR A 646 0.54 -1.21 18.36
C THR A 646 1.15 -1.92 19.57
N TRP A 647 2.42 -2.33 19.45
CA TRP A 647 3.15 -3.05 20.50
C TRP A 647 4.44 -2.31 20.83
N ILE A 648 4.64 -1.99 22.11
CA ILE A 648 5.84 -1.32 22.61
C ILE A 648 6.50 -2.24 23.64
N SER A 649 7.76 -2.63 23.42
CA SER A 649 8.56 -3.35 24.41
C SER A 649 9.21 -2.37 25.39
N HIS A 650 9.11 -2.67 26.69
CA HIS A 650 9.83 -1.94 27.74
C HIS A 650 11.23 -2.50 28.02
N ASP A 651 11.49 -3.72 27.54
CA ASP A 651 12.74 -4.46 27.74
C ASP A 651 13.29 -4.91 26.36
N PRO A 652 13.55 -3.96 25.42
CA PRO A 652 13.87 -4.26 24.02
C PRO A 652 15.20 -5.00 23.84
N GLU A 653 16.07 -5.01 24.84
CA GLU A 653 17.29 -5.81 24.86
C GLU A 653 17.06 -7.26 25.30
N VAL A 654 15.87 -7.60 25.82
CA VAL A 654 15.38 -8.98 26.02
C VAL A 654 14.56 -9.45 24.84
N ALA A 655 13.55 -8.69 24.40
CA ALA A 655 12.67 -9.04 23.29
C ALA A 655 11.97 -7.81 22.67
N GLU A 656 11.64 -7.87 21.37
CA GLU A 656 10.88 -6.84 20.65
C GLU A 656 9.68 -7.47 19.91
N PHE A 657 8.67 -6.65 19.59
CA PHE A 657 7.60 -7.07 18.67
C PHE A 657 7.95 -6.71 17.22
N GLN A 658 7.69 -7.63 16.29
CA GLN A 658 7.96 -7.48 14.86
C GLN A 658 6.73 -7.92 14.04
N ALA A 659 6.03 -6.95 13.44
CA ALA A 659 4.93 -7.24 12.52
C ALA A 659 5.39 -7.86 11.20
N ALA A 660 6.59 -7.48 10.72
CA ALA A 660 7.16 -7.97 9.47
C ALA A 660 7.25 -9.51 9.43
N TYR A 661 6.77 -10.09 8.32
CA TYR A 661 6.69 -11.54 8.09
C TYR A 661 5.93 -12.34 9.18
N GLY A 662 5.11 -11.69 10.02
CA GLY A 662 4.33 -12.34 11.07
C GLY A 662 5.14 -12.85 12.27
N ASN A 663 6.40 -12.38 12.43
CA ASN A 663 7.33 -12.89 13.46
C ASN A 663 6.85 -12.69 14.90
N GLY A 664 6.03 -11.67 15.17
CA GLY A 664 5.38 -11.46 16.47
C GLY A 664 6.37 -11.07 17.56
N ILE A 665 6.31 -11.71 18.74
CA ILE A 665 7.19 -11.37 19.87
C ILE A 665 8.53 -12.12 19.72
N VAL A 666 9.58 -11.43 19.30
CA VAL A 666 10.90 -12.01 18.98
C VAL A 666 11.89 -11.80 20.14
N PRO A 667 12.40 -12.87 20.78
CA PRO A 667 13.45 -12.75 21.79
C PRO A 667 14.84 -12.49 21.18
N LYS A 668 15.67 -11.78 21.94
CA LYS A 668 17.11 -11.57 21.68
C LYS A 668 18.00 -12.36 22.63
N LYS A 669 17.53 -12.61 23.86
CA LYS A 669 18.19 -13.38 24.94
C LYS A 669 17.18 -13.92 25.96
N ALA A 670 17.63 -14.76 26.89
CA ALA A 670 16.83 -15.11 28.06
C ALA A 670 16.61 -13.91 29.00
N GLY A 671 15.48 -13.89 29.70
CA GLY A 671 15.08 -12.77 30.56
C GLY A 671 13.58 -12.69 30.81
N THR A 672 13.07 -11.48 31.05
CA THR A 672 11.63 -11.18 31.07
C THR A 672 11.43 -9.89 30.32
N ALA A 673 10.44 -9.83 29.42
CA ALA A 673 10.08 -8.60 28.71
C ALA A 673 8.59 -8.30 28.90
N ARG A 674 8.29 -7.02 29.13
CA ARG A 674 6.94 -6.47 29.23
C ARG A 674 6.63 -5.69 27.97
N PHE A 675 5.41 -5.84 27.48
CA PHE A 675 4.89 -5.15 26.31
C PHE A 675 3.62 -4.41 26.69
N THR A 676 3.53 -3.14 26.29
CA THR A 676 2.25 -2.42 26.21
C THR A 676 1.66 -2.67 24.83
N VAL A 677 0.40 -3.10 24.81
CA VAL A 677 -0.36 -3.36 23.58
C VAL A 677 -1.57 -2.44 23.57
N THR A 678 -1.59 -1.51 22.61
CA THR A 678 -2.54 -0.39 22.56
C THR A 678 -3.34 -0.43 21.26
N SER A 679 -4.64 -0.13 21.34
CA SER A 679 -5.51 -0.08 20.15
C SER A 679 -5.01 0.96 19.13
N ALA A 680 -5.17 0.65 17.85
CA ALA A 680 -5.08 1.66 16.79
C ALA A 680 -6.32 2.58 16.77
N ASP A 681 -7.47 2.06 17.23
CA ASP A 681 -8.78 2.75 17.25
C ASP A 681 -8.88 3.82 18.35
N ASP A 682 -8.74 3.40 19.61
CA ASP A 682 -8.61 4.28 20.77
C ASP A 682 -7.29 4.01 21.51
N PRO A 683 -6.28 4.90 21.38
CA PRO A 683 -5.02 4.79 22.11
C PRO A 683 -5.14 4.84 23.65
N SER A 684 -6.31 5.14 24.21
CA SER A 684 -6.60 4.98 25.65
C SER A 684 -6.85 3.52 26.05
N VAL A 685 -7.31 2.68 25.11
CA VAL A 685 -7.49 1.24 25.34
C VAL A 685 -6.16 0.54 25.15
N THR A 686 -5.58 0.12 26.28
CA THR A 686 -4.28 -0.54 26.34
C THR A 686 -4.26 -1.67 27.36
N THR A 687 -3.37 -2.64 27.15
CA THR A 687 -3.13 -3.75 28.09
C THR A 687 -1.63 -4.05 28.18
N GLU A 688 -1.14 -4.38 29.38
CA GLU A 688 0.22 -4.90 29.55
C GLU A 688 0.23 -6.43 29.45
N VAL A 689 1.25 -6.98 28.79
CA VAL A 689 1.53 -8.42 28.74
C VAL A 689 3.01 -8.66 29.05
N THR A 690 3.31 -9.71 29.81
CA THR A 690 4.68 -10.06 30.23
C THR A 690 5.01 -11.47 29.76
N VAL A 691 6.16 -11.64 29.11
CA VAL A 691 6.66 -12.94 28.65
C VAL A 691 8.06 -13.19 29.22
N ARG A 692 8.25 -14.37 29.83
CA ARG A 692 9.52 -14.80 30.43
C ARG A 692 10.23 -15.75 29.48
N PHE A 693 11.41 -15.36 29.02
CA PHE A 693 12.17 -16.09 28.01
C PHE A 693 13.25 -16.95 28.68
N GLU A 694 13.19 -18.27 28.47
CA GLU A 694 14.18 -19.23 28.96
C GLU A 694 14.86 -19.94 27.77
N TYR A 695 16.18 -20.16 27.82
CA TYR A 695 16.85 -21.05 26.88
C TYR A 695 16.42 -22.49 27.16
N LYS A 696 15.92 -23.20 26.14
CA LYS A 696 15.45 -24.60 26.26
C LYS A 696 16.61 -25.55 26.60
N HIS A 697 17.81 -25.22 26.14
CA HIS A 697 19.05 -25.93 26.43
C HIS A 697 20.15 -24.95 26.86
N PRO A 698 20.23 -24.59 28.16
CA PRO A 698 21.25 -23.66 28.66
C PRO A 698 22.68 -24.18 28.51
N LEU A 699 23.62 -23.28 28.22
CA LEU A 699 25.05 -23.54 28.10
C LEU A 699 25.69 -23.72 29.49
N MET A 700 26.12 -24.95 29.79
CA MET A 700 26.72 -25.31 31.08
C MET A 700 28.24 -25.10 31.13
N SER A 701 28.93 -25.26 30.00
CA SER A 701 30.37 -24.98 29.88
C SER A 701 30.82 -24.89 28.42
N VAL A 702 31.89 -24.14 28.18
CA VAL A 702 32.65 -24.09 26.92
C VAL A 702 34.14 -24.37 27.20
N THR A 703 34.84 -24.99 26.25
CA THR A 703 36.30 -25.05 26.18
C THR A 703 36.75 -24.89 24.74
N SER A 704 37.83 -24.14 24.47
CA SER A 704 38.51 -24.23 23.17
C SER A 704 39.39 -25.48 23.13
N SER A 705 39.54 -26.09 21.95
CA SER A 705 40.49 -27.18 21.74
C SER A 705 41.95 -26.72 21.61
N VAL A 706 42.21 -25.40 21.60
CA VAL A 706 43.53 -24.79 21.34
C VAL A 706 43.83 -23.65 22.33
N ASP A 707 44.92 -23.78 23.10
CA ASP A 707 45.37 -22.74 24.05
C ASP A 707 46.01 -21.51 23.37
N GLU A 708 46.61 -21.69 22.18
CA GLU A 708 47.39 -20.68 21.45
C GLU A 708 47.22 -20.82 19.92
N TYR A 709 46.73 -19.77 19.27
CA TYR A 709 46.54 -19.68 17.81
C TYR A 709 47.69 -18.90 17.14
N GLU A 710 48.23 -19.43 16.05
CA GLU A 710 49.20 -18.76 15.18
C GLU A 710 48.50 -18.29 13.90
N MET A 711 48.60 -16.99 13.58
CA MET A 711 47.94 -16.36 12.44
C MET A 711 48.90 -15.42 11.69
N VAL A 712 48.57 -15.12 10.44
CA VAL A 712 49.10 -13.95 9.71
C VAL A 712 48.02 -12.87 9.66
N GLN A 713 48.43 -11.60 9.60
CA GLN A 713 47.54 -10.46 9.46
C GLN A 713 46.61 -10.66 8.26
N TYR A 714 45.32 -10.34 8.45
CA TYR A 714 44.20 -10.59 7.54
C TYR A 714 43.79 -12.06 7.32
N GLY A 715 44.56 -13.02 7.84
CA GLY A 715 44.13 -14.41 7.96
C GLY A 715 42.90 -14.53 8.88
N SER A 716 42.08 -15.55 8.65
CA SER A 716 40.89 -15.86 9.46
C SER A 716 40.79 -17.35 9.78
N VAL A 717 40.20 -17.70 10.93
CA VAL A 717 40.03 -19.07 11.41
C VAL A 717 38.69 -19.21 12.14
N GLU A 718 37.99 -20.32 11.95
CA GLU A 718 36.82 -20.66 12.76
C GLU A 718 37.29 -21.31 14.07
N LEU A 719 36.83 -20.80 15.22
CA LEU A 719 37.23 -21.27 16.54
C LEU A 719 36.52 -22.60 16.86
N ASP A 720 37.33 -23.63 17.05
CA ASP A 720 36.90 -24.94 17.52
C ASP A 720 36.62 -24.89 19.04
N LEU A 721 35.33 -24.80 19.38
CA LEU A 721 34.82 -24.65 20.74
C LEU A 721 33.90 -25.82 21.12
N ASP A 722 34.36 -26.67 22.03
CA ASP A 722 33.57 -27.72 22.67
C ASP A 722 32.56 -27.10 23.65
N VAL A 723 31.27 -27.09 23.29
CA VAL A 723 30.16 -26.64 24.13
C VAL A 723 29.42 -27.81 24.79
N THR A 724 28.98 -27.62 26.04
CA THR A 724 28.17 -28.59 26.78
C THR A 724 26.89 -27.92 27.33
N PRO A 725 25.69 -28.47 27.04
CA PRO A 725 25.43 -29.60 26.15
C PRO A 725 25.72 -29.25 24.69
N ALA A 726 26.00 -30.25 23.85
CA ALA A 726 26.32 -30.05 22.43
C ALA A 726 25.13 -29.53 21.58
N ASN A 727 23.95 -29.40 22.18
CA ASN A 727 22.74 -28.82 21.62
C ASN A 727 22.27 -27.59 22.42
N ALA A 728 23.20 -26.82 23.02
CA ALA A 728 22.88 -25.57 23.70
C ALA A 728 22.21 -24.57 22.75
N THR A 729 21.19 -23.85 23.24
CA THR A 729 20.37 -22.92 22.43
C THR A 729 21.11 -21.64 22.07
N GLU A 730 21.86 -21.10 23.03
CA GLU A 730 22.72 -19.95 22.85
C GLU A 730 24.16 -20.38 23.08
N THR A 731 25.02 -20.00 22.14
CA THR A 731 26.46 -20.28 22.18
C THR A 731 27.28 -19.06 21.76
N ARG A 732 26.68 -17.88 21.60
CA ARG A 732 27.39 -16.63 21.35
C ARG A 732 28.19 -16.17 22.58
N PHE A 733 29.22 -15.37 22.33
CA PHE A 733 30.09 -14.82 23.36
C PHE A 733 30.29 -13.31 23.21
N VAL A 734 30.34 -12.60 24.35
CA VAL A 734 30.91 -11.26 24.42
C VAL A 734 32.43 -11.40 24.41
N TRP A 735 33.03 -11.12 23.25
CA TRP A 735 34.47 -11.18 23.03
C TRP A 735 35.17 -9.93 23.55
N THR A 736 36.29 -10.13 24.25
CA THR A 736 37.12 -9.07 24.82
C THR A 736 38.60 -9.36 24.62
N TYR A 737 39.42 -8.32 24.55
CA TYR A 737 40.83 -8.39 24.17
C TYR A 737 41.71 -7.75 25.24
N SER A 738 42.88 -8.35 25.47
CA SER A 738 43.93 -7.73 26.31
C SER A 738 44.63 -6.53 25.64
N GLN A 739 44.50 -6.42 24.32
CA GLN A 739 44.83 -5.26 23.51
C GLN A 739 43.93 -5.26 22.27
N ASP A 740 43.15 -4.21 22.08
CA ASP A 740 42.25 -4.07 20.94
C ASP A 740 43.00 -3.93 19.60
N GLY A 741 42.36 -4.30 18.50
CA GLY A 741 42.87 -4.09 17.14
C GLY A 741 43.93 -5.10 16.64
N ILE A 742 44.38 -6.06 17.46
CA ILE A 742 45.25 -7.15 17.00
C ILE A 742 44.42 -8.25 16.28
N VAL A 743 43.28 -8.63 16.87
CA VAL A 743 42.28 -9.53 16.26
C VAL A 743 40.88 -9.00 16.50
N SER A 744 39.90 -9.53 15.77
CA SER A 744 38.47 -9.48 16.10
C SER A 744 37.89 -10.89 16.04
N VAL A 745 36.83 -11.16 16.81
CA VAL A 745 36.06 -12.41 16.74
C VAL A 745 34.60 -12.06 16.52
N LYS A 746 34.00 -12.67 15.50
CA LYS A 746 32.63 -12.42 15.06
C LYS A 746 31.84 -13.72 15.11
N ASP A 747 30.71 -13.67 15.80
CA ASP A 747 29.74 -14.77 15.84
C ASP A 747 28.82 -14.66 14.62
N VAL A 748 28.65 -15.76 13.88
CA VAL A 748 27.92 -15.81 12.60
C VAL A 748 26.94 -16.98 12.61
N ILE A 749 25.67 -16.72 12.27
CA ILE A 749 24.57 -17.69 12.35
C ILE A 749 24.39 -18.40 11.00
N LYS A 750 25.05 -19.55 10.83
CA LYS A 750 25.07 -20.31 9.56
C LYS A 750 23.96 -21.35 9.50
N SER A 751 23.27 -21.47 8.37
CA SER A 751 22.35 -22.57 8.09
C SER A 751 23.10 -23.90 7.98
N SER A 752 22.61 -24.96 8.62
CA SER A 752 23.35 -26.23 8.78
C SER A 752 23.32 -27.14 7.55
N GLY A 753 23.13 -26.59 6.34
CA GLY A 753 23.11 -27.31 5.05
C GLY A 753 21.98 -28.33 4.84
N ASN A 754 21.08 -28.51 5.82
CA ASN A 754 20.04 -29.54 5.80
C ASN A 754 18.66 -28.95 5.44
N SER A 755 17.78 -29.78 4.88
CA SER A 755 16.41 -29.41 4.53
C SER A 755 15.44 -29.25 5.71
N ASP A 756 15.96 -29.18 6.95
CA ASP A 756 15.19 -28.84 8.16
C ASP A 756 15.39 -27.37 8.61
N GLY A 757 16.15 -26.58 7.85
CA GLY A 757 16.24 -25.12 8.00
C GLY A 757 16.93 -24.61 9.28
N LYS A 758 17.55 -25.50 10.06
CA LYS A 758 18.23 -25.12 11.30
C LYS A 758 19.46 -24.26 11.02
N LYS A 759 19.76 -23.35 11.96
CA LYS A 759 21.00 -22.57 11.99
C LYS A 759 21.79 -22.81 13.27
N THR A 760 23.10 -22.62 13.18
CA THR A 760 24.07 -22.81 14.26
C THR A 760 25.02 -21.62 14.30
N THR A 761 25.38 -21.16 15.50
CA THR A 761 26.45 -20.17 15.68
C THR A 761 27.79 -20.77 15.26
N THR A 762 28.61 -19.97 14.60
CA THR A 762 30.03 -20.25 14.33
C THR A 762 30.85 -19.01 14.70
N HIS A 763 32.08 -19.20 15.15
CA HIS A 763 32.89 -18.15 15.76
C HIS A 763 34.11 -17.89 14.88
N THR A 764 34.07 -16.86 14.02
CA THR A 764 35.17 -16.57 13.10
C THR A 764 36.09 -15.52 13.72
N MET A 765 37.35 -15.88 13.95
CA MET A 765 38.41 -14.96 14.37
C MET A 765 39.20 -14.47 13.16
N THR A 766 39.38 -13.17 13.04
CA THR A 766 40.16 -12.51 11.98
C THR A 766 41.31 -11.72 12.60
N ALA A 767 42.51 -11.92 12.07
CA ALA A 767 43.69 -11.14 12.45
C ALA A 767 43.70 -9.77 11.75
N LEU A 768 43.90 -8.70 12.51
CA LEU A 768 43.80 -7.32 12.03
C LEU A 768 45.16 -6.60 11.98
N GLN A 769 46.00 -6.78 13.01
CA GLN A 769 47.34 -6.18 13.09
C GLN A 769 48.36 -7.15 13.71
N PRO A 770 49.67 -7.03 13.41
CA PRO A 770 50.69 -7.91 13.96
C PRO A 770 50.94 -7.66 15.46
N GLY A 771 50.97 -8.72 16.26
CA GLY A 771 51.14 -8.64 17.71
C GLY A 771 50.75 -9.94 18.43
N THR A 772 50.74 -9.92 19.75
CA THR A 772 50.24 -11.01 20.60
C THR A 772 49.10 -10.49 21.46
N VAL A 773 47.98 -11.21 21.49
CA VAL A 773 46.79 -10.84 22.25
C VAL A 773 46.18 -12.06 22.94
N THR A 774 45.87 -11.94 24.23
CA THR A 774 44.93 -12.83 24.91
C THR A 774 43.51 -12.40 24.59
N VAL A 775 42.70 -13.35 24.12
CA VAL A 775 41.28 -13.22 23.80
C VAL A 775 40.46 -13.86 24.92
N THR A 776 39.31 -13.29 25.26
CA THR A 776 38.38 -13.84 26.26
C THR A 776 36.94 -13.75 25.76
N GLY A 777 36.31 -14.90 25.53
CA GLY A 777 34.89 -15.01 25.17
C GLY A 777 34.04 -15.32 26.39
N THR A 778 33.24 -14.35 26.83
CA THR A 778 32.31 -14.52 27.95
C THR A 778 30.94 -14.98 27.42
N PRO A 779 30.35 -16.09 27.88
CA PRO A 779 29.05 -16.55 27.40
C PRO A 779 27.96 -15.46 27.41
N VAL A 780 27.15 -15.40 26.35
CA VAL A 780 25.91 -14.61 26.33
C VAL A 780 24.83 -15.29 27.18
N ASP A 781 24.83 -16.63 27.24
CA ASP A 781 24.03 -17.39 28.20
C ASP A 781 24.78 -17.53 29.54
N ASP A 782 24.36 -16.72 30.52
CA ASP A 782 24.83 -16.79 31.91
C ASP A 782 23.97 -17.72 32.80
N THR A 783 22.84 -18.24 32.27
CA THR A 783 21.76 -18.82 33.08
C THR A 783 22.14 -20.15 33.76
N ALA A 784 23.09 -20.89 33.18
CA ALA A 784 23.67 -22.10 33.77
C ALA A 784 25.12 -21.93 34.27
N GLY A 785 25.67 -20.71 34.24
CA GLY A 785 26.96 -20.38 34.87
C GLY A 785 28.21 -20.88 34.13
N ALA A 786 28.15 -21.07 32.81
CA ALA A 786 29.33 -21.33 31.99
C ALA A 786 30.42 -20.27 32.23
N GLN A 787 31.69 -20.71 32.23
CA GLN A 787 32.83 -19.83 32.47
C GLN A 787 33.41 -19.31 31.13
N PRO A 788 34.03 -18.12 31.10
CA PRO A 788 34.65 -17.58 29.90
C PRO A 788 35.74 -18.50 29.32
N VAL A 789 35.77 -18.62 27.98
CA VAL A 789 36.87 -19.27 27.26
C VAL A 789 38.00 -18.27 27.04
N ILE A 790 39.25 -18.68 27.26
CA ILE A 790 40.43 -17.83 27.22
C ILE A 790 41.55 -18.55 26.46
N PHE A 791 42.13 -17.89 25.46
CA PHE A 791 43.26 -18.39 24.67
C PHE A 791 44.15 -17.21 24.20
N THR A 792 45.34 -17.52 23.72
CA THR A 792 46.28 -16.53 23.17
C THR A 792 46.33 -16.60 21.64
N VAL A 793 46.61 -15.48 20.99
CA VAL A 793 46.77 -15.40 19.53
C VAL A 793 48.03 -14.61 19.21
N ASN A 794 48.88 -15.17 18.36
CA ASN A 794 50.06 -14.52 17.78
C ASN A 794 49.78 -14.21 16.31
N VAL A 795 49.98 -12.94 15.90
CA VAL A 795 49.74 -12.46 14.54
C VAL A 795 51.06 -11.97 13.92
N GLY A 796 51.51 -12.64 12.85
CA GLY A 796 52.59 -12.17 11.99
C GLY A 796 52.13 -11.12 10.97
N ALA A 797 53.06 -10.34 10.41
CA ALA A 797 52.76 -9.39 9.34
C ALA A 797 52.38 -10.09 8.02
N SER A 798 51.50 -9.47 7.22
CA SER A 798 51.10 -9.98 5.91
C SER A 798 52.22 -9.86 4.87
N SER A 799 51.98 -10.47 3.71
CA SER A 799 52.67 -10.12 2.47
C SER A 799 52.33 -8.66 2.04
N GLY A 800 53.18 -8.04 1.21
CA GLY A 800 53.03 -6.65 0.77
C GLY A 800 52.10 -6.47 -0.44
N LYS A 801 51.87 -5.21 -0.86
CA LYS A 801 50.97 -4.82 -1.98
C LYS A 801 51.17 -5.73 -3.21
N PRO A 802 50.11 -6.39 -3.72
CA PRO A 802 50.23 -7.35 -4.83
C PRO A 802 50.61 -6.66 -6.14
N GLU A 803 51.45 -7.32 -6.94
CA GLU A 803 51.90 -6.84 -8.25
C GLU A 803 50.95 -7.34 -9.34
N ILE A 804 50.02 -6.48 -9.75
CA ILE A 804 48.98 -6.77 -10.75
C ILE A 804 49.30 -6.01 -12.05
N ASP A 805 49.18 -6.69 -13.19
CA ASP A 805 49.19 -6.07 -14.52
C ASP A 805 47.83 -5.36 -14.75
N PHE A 806 47.70 -4.16 -14.17
CA PHE A 806 46.46 -3.36 -14.10
C PHE A 806 45.85 -3.14 -15.49
N ASP A 807 46.63 -2.57 -16.43
CA ASP A 807 46.19 -2.23 -17.78
C ASP A 807 45.54 -3.43 -18.46
N LYS A 808 46.18 -4.59 -18.34
CA LYS A 808 45.69 -5.84 -18.93
C LYS A 808 44.47 -6.38 -18.18
N TYR A 809 44.56 -6.53 -16.86
CA TYR A 809 43.55 -7.20 -16.06
C TYR A 809 42.21 -6.48 -16.10
N VAL A 810 42.20 -5.15 -15.93
CA VAL A 810 40.96 -4.36 -15.94
C VAL A 810 40.37 -4.35 -17.35
N THR A 811 41.18 -4.10 -18.38
CA THR A 811 40.73 -4.09 -19.78
C THR A 811 40.15 -5.44 -20.24
N GLU A 812 40.79 -6.58 -19.90
CA GLU A 812 40.29 -7.92 -20.27
C GLU A 812 38.96 -8.29 -19.56
N ASN A 813 38.64 -7.68 -18.43
CA ASN A 813 37.40 -7.92 -17.69
C ASN A 813 36.27 -6.92 -18.03
N ILE A 814 36.59 -5.66 -18.30
CA ILE A 814 35.64 -4.70 -18.90
C ILE A 814 35.16 -5.23 -20.27
N ASN A 815 36.07 -5.66 -21.14
CA ASN A 815 35.70 -6.20 -22.46
C ASN A 815 34.87 -7.49 -22.36
N HIS A 816 35.05 -8.31 -21.32
CA HIS A 816 34.20 -9.49 -21.06
C HIS A 816 32.77 -9.09 -20.69
N SER A 817 32.63 -8.08 -19.83
CA SER A 817 31.33 -7.49 -19.46
C SER A 817 30.63 -6.89 -20.68
N VAL A 818 31.34 -6.06 -21.45
CA VAL A 818 30.86 -5.46 -22.71
C VAL A 818 30.43 -6.51 -23.73
N GLY A 819 31.16 -7.62 -23.86
CA GLY A 819 30.82 -8.71 -24.79
C GLY A 819 29.48 -9.37 -24.48
N TYR A 820 29.21 -9.62 -23.19
CA TYR A 820 27.91 -10.11 -22.73
C TYR A 820 26.81 -9.06 -22.96
N LEU A 821 27.02 -7.82 -22.52
CA LEU A 821 26.00 -6.75 -22.63
C LEU A 821 25.60 -6.45 -24.08
N ARG A 822 26.56 -6.42 -25.01
CA ARG A 822 26.28 -6.30 -26.46
C ARG A 822 25.45 -7.46 -27.01
N SER A 823 25.58 -8.66 -26.44
CA SER A 823 24.81 -9.83 -26.85
C SER A 823 23.41 -9.86 -26.23
N ALA A 824 23.27 -9.39 -24.98
CA ALA A 824 21.98 -9.29 -24.29
C ALA A 824 21.08 -8.17 -24.87
N LEU A 825 21.67 -7.02 -25.21
CA LEU A 825 20.97 -5.88 -25.81
C LEU A 825 20.73 -6.03 -27.32
N GLN A 826 21.19 -7.10 -27.97
CA GLN A 826 20.98 -7.28 -29.40
C GLN A 826 19.46 -7.33 -29.70
N ASP A 827 19.00 -6.41 -30.55
CA ASP A 827 17.60 -6.18 -30.90
C ASP A 827 16.68 -5.79 -29.70
N ASN A 828 17.24 -5.58 -28.50
CA ASN A 828 16.54 -5.31 -27.23
C ASN A 828 16.78 -3.88 -26.67
N TYR A 829 16.94 -2.88 -27.54
CA TYR A 829 17.02 -1.47 -27.12
C TYR A 829 15.61 -0.89 -26.95
N TYR A 830 15.02 -1.15 -25.80
CA TYR A 830 13.75 -0.57 -25.34
C TYR A 830 13.84 -0.20 -23.84
N TYR A 831 12.80 0.40 -23.26
CA TYR A 831 12.70 0.65 -21.81
C TYR A 831 13.05 -0.61 -21.01
N GLU A 832 13.73 -0.46 -19.87
CA GLU A 832 14.42 -1.54 -19.12
C GLU A 832 15.84 -1.92 -19.58
N ALA A 833 16.30 -1.40 -20.73
CA ALA A 833 17.69 -1.56 -21.18
C ALA A 833 18.71 -0.65 -20.44
N GLU A 834 18.27 0.22 -19.52
CA GLU A 834 19.05 1.37 -19.03
C GLU A 834 20.43 0.98 -18.46
N TRP A 835 20.49 -0.05 -17.63
CA TRP A 835 21.73 -0.49 -16.98
C TRP A 835 22.77 -0.94 -18.00
N GLY A 836 22.36 -1.70 -19.02
CA GLY A 836 23.26 -2.15 -20.08
C GLY A 836 23.72 -1.00 -20.97
N ILE A 837 22.82 -0.08 -21.31
CA ILE A 837 23.12 1.13 -22.08
C ILE A 837 24.14 2.00 -21.33
N PHE A 838 23.88 2.31 -20.06
CA PHE A 838 24.75 3.13 -19.21
C PHE A 838 26.16 2.54 -19.11
N THR A 839 26.30 1.24 -18.83
CA THR A 839 27.62 0.60 -18.72
C THR A 839 28.36 0.55 -20.05
N LEU A 840 27.67 0.31 -21.18
CA LEU A 840 28.32 0.39 -22.50
C LEU A 840 28.86 1.81 -22.75
N LEU A 841 28.05 2.85 -22.53
CA LEU A 841 28.47 4.23 -22.78
C LEU A 841 29.59 4.69 -21.84
N ARG A 842 29.53 4.39 -20.52
CA ARG A 842 30.59 4.75 -19.57
C ARG A 842 31.90 4.01 -19.82
N THR A 843 31.85 2.75 -20.29
CA THR A 843 33.04 1.98 -20.74
C THR A 843 33.52 2.35 -22.16
N GLY A 844 33.16 3.56 -22.64
CA GLY A 844 33.63 4.12 -23.91
C GLY A 844 33.14 3.41 -25.16
N GLN A 845 32.08 2.60 -25.07
CA GLN A 845 31.48 1.93 -26.22
C GLN A 845 30.47 2.85 -26.91
N THR A 846 30.32 2.68 -28.23
CA THR A 846 29.25 3.32 -29.00
C THR A 846 28.04 2.40 -29.14
N ILE A 847 26.85 3.01 -29.12
CA ILE A 847 25.55 2.44 -29.47
C ILE A 847 25.12 3.14 -30.78
N SER A 848 24.38 2.47 -31.68
CA SER A 848 23.97 3.11 -32.94
C SER A 848 22.85 4.13 -32.72
N GLN A 849 22.71 5.11 -33.62
CA GLN A 849 21.64 6.10 -33.47
C GLN A 849 20.25 5.47 -33.67
N ALA A 850 20.15 4.39 -34.45
CA ALA A 850 18.92 3.59 -34.58
C ALA A 850 18.53 2.89 -33.25
N ASP A 851 19.50 2.34 -32.53
CA ASP A 851 19.30 1.71 -31.22
C ASP A 851 18.93 2.74 -30.14
N ILE A 852 19.60 3.90 -30.14
CA ILE A 852 19.28 5.04 -29.26
C ILE A 852 17.84 5.54 -29.54
N ASN A 853 17.45 5.67 -30.80
CA ASN A 853 16.10 6.08 -31.19
C ASN A 853 15.06 5.03 -30.77
N SER A 854 15.37 3.72 -30.86
CA SER A 854 14.50 2.63 -30.40
C SER A 854 14.23 2.74 -28.89
N TYR A 855 15.30 2.88 -28.09
CA TYR A 855 15.20 3.09 -26.65
C TYR A 855 14.35 4.34 -26.33
N CYS A 856 14.70 5.50 -26.90
CA CYS A 856 14.02 6.76 -26.63
C CYS A 856 12.53 6.73 -27.01
N SER A 857 12.16 6.02 -28.10
CA SER A 857 10.77 5.88 -28.53
C SER A 857 9.94 5.08 -27.52
N SER A 858 10.45 3.93 -27.07
CA SER A 858 9.76 3.10 -26.07
C SER A 858 9.71 3.76 -24.68
N LEU A 859 10.74 4.52 -24.30
CA LEU A 859 10.73 5.32 -23.08
C LEU A 859 9.67 6.42 -23.16
N LEU A 860 9.49 7.07 -24.32
CA LEU A 860 8.45 8.07 -24.51
C LEU A 860 7.04 7.44 -24.49
N GLU A 861 6.89 6.21 -24.99
CA GLU A 861 5.66 5.43 -24.88
C GLU A 861 5.33 5.15 -23.40
N GLU A 862 6.29 4.65 -22.62
CA GLU A 862 6.12 4.36 -21.18
C GLU A 862 5.88 5.62 -20.33
N LEU A 863 6.55 6.74 -20.62
CA LEU A 863 6.32 8.01 -19.91
C LEU A 863 4.92 8.60 -20.15
N ASN A 864 4.20 8.11 -21.17
CA ASN A 864 2.84 8.50 -21.57
C ASN A 864 1.77 7.43 -21.35
N SER A 865 2.13 6.16 -21.06
CA SER A 865 1.19 5.05 -20.85
C SER A 865 0.26 5.26 -19.63
N GLY A 866 0.77 5.97 -18.62
CA GLY A 866 0.16 6.09 -17.30
C GLY A 866 0.83 5.22 -16.22
N SER A 867 1.87 4.47 -16.58
CA SER A 867 2.66 3.65 -15.65
C SER A 867 3.13 4.41 -14.40
N ARG A 868 2.97 3.77 -13.24
CA ARG A 868 3.43 4.28 -11.94
C ARG A 868 4.90 3.92 -11.69
N LEU A 869 5.79 4.66 -12.35
CA LEU A 869 7.23 4.58 -12.13
C LEU A 869 7.62 5.06 -10.72
N VAL A 870 8.71 4.53 -10.17
CA VAL A 870 9.26 4.88 -8.84
C VAL A 870 10.65 5.53 -8.96
N PRO A 871 11.23 6.12 -7.90
CA PRO A 871 12.50 6.85 -7.99
C PRO A 871 13.70 6.02 -8.51
N THR A 872 13.70 4.70 -8.31
CA THR A 872 14.69 3.79 -8.92
C THR A 872 14.60 3.75 -10.45
N ASP A 873 13.41 3.91 -11.01
CA ASP A 873 13.18 3.96 -12.46
C ASP A 873 13.64 5.29 -13.04
N TYR A 874 13.27 6.39 -12.39
CA TYR A 874 13.73 7.72 -12.81
C TYR A 874 15.26 7.83 -12.73
N PHE A 875 15.92 7.25 -11.71
CA PHE A 875 17.38 7.18 -11.67
C PHE A 875 17.97 6.44 -12.89
N ARG A 876 17.53 5.21 -13.18
CA ARG A 876 18.08 4.42 -14.30
C ARG A 876 17.89 5.14 -15.64
N ILE A 877 16.72 5.76 -15.84
CA ILE A 877 16.40 6.59 -17.02
C ILE A 877 17.33 7.81 -17.11
N ILE A 878 17.49 8.58 -16.03
CA ILE A 878 18.35 9.78 -15.96
C ILE A 878 19.81 9.41 -16.24
N MET A 879 20.32 8.31 -15.68
CA MET A 879 21.67 7.82 -15.96
C MET A 879 21.85 7.46 -17.43
N ALA A 880 20.93 6.71 -18.03
CA ALA A 880 21.01 6.31 -19.44
C ALA A 880 20.94 7.51 -20.39
N LEU A 881 19.98 8.42 -20.21
CA LEU A 881 19.83 9.62 -21.03
C LEU A 881 21.04 10.56 -20.89
N SER A 882 21.52 10.79 -19.68
CA SER A 882 22.69 11.66 -19.44
C SER A 882 23.96 11.06 -20.03
N ALA A 883 24.15 9.73 -19.96
CA ALA A 883 25.25 9.04 -20.62
C ALA A 883 25.15 9.06 -22.17
N MET A 884 23.93 9.15 -22.73
CA MET A 884 23.73 9.45 -24.16
C MET A 884 23.99 10.92 -24.53
N GLY A 885 24.23 11.81 -23.56
CA GLY A 885 24.35 13.25 -23.77
C GLY A 885 23.00 13.97 -24.03
N LYS A 886 21.87 13.33 -23.72
CA LYS A 886 20.51 13.90 -23.75
C LYS A 886 20.19 14.58 -22.41
N ASP A 887 19.27 15.55 -22.43
CA ASP A 887 18.84 16.26 -21.22
C ASP A 887 17.54 15.66 -20.64
N PRO A 888 17.57 15.07 -19.43
CA PRO A 888 16.36 14.50 -18.81
C PRO A 888 15.45 15.57 -18.17
N THR A 889 15.83 16.84 -18.16
CA THR A 889 14.95 17.95 -17.72
C THR A 889 14.02 18.45 -18.82
N ASP A 890 14.28 18.10 -20.08
CA ASP A 890 13.42 18.36 -21.25
C ASP A 890 13.55 17.20 -22.26
N PHE A 891 13.18 15.99 -21.83
CA PHE A 891 13.16 14.81 -22.70
C PHE A 891 11.85 14.77 -23.49
N GLU A 892 11.88 15.22 -24.75
CA GLU A 892 10.72 15.30 -25.65
C GLU A 892 9.52 16.08 -25.03
N GLY A 893 9.81 17.11 -24.23
CA GLY A 893 8.81 17.90 -23.48
C GLY A 893 8.41 17.32 -22.12
N VAL A 894 9.02 16.23 -21.67
CA VAL A 894 8.84 15.65 -20.33
C VAL A 894 10.05 15.98 -19.44
N ASN A 895 9.80 16.67 -18.33
CA ASN A 895 10.78 16.84 -17.27
C ASN A 895 10.75 15.59 -16.36
N ILE A 896 11.77 14.75 -16.46
CA ILE A 896 11.86 13.48 -15.72
C ILE A 896 12.35 13.73 -14.29
N LEU A 897 13.21 14.73 -14.10
CA LEU A 897 13.77 15.12 -12.79
C LEU A 897 12.71 15.68 -11.83
N GLU A 898 11.72 16.41 -12.36
CA GLU A 898 10.55 16.92 -11.63
C GLU A 898 9.72 15.79 -11.00
N ARG A 899 9.58 14.65 -11.69
CA ARG A 899 8.91 13.46 -11.13
C ARG A 899 9.69 12.79 -9.99
N MET A 900 10.94 13.20 -9.73
CA MET A 900 11.71 12.79 -8.56
C MET A 900 11.63 13.81 -7.41
N TYR A 901 11.83 15.10 -7.69
CA TYR A 901 11.89 16.11 -6.63
C TYR A 901 10.52 16.49 -6.03
N ASP A 902 9.42 16.21 -6.75
CA ASP A 902 8.04 16.31 -6.24
C ASP A 902 7.38 14.92 -6.08
N TYR A 903 8.18 13.87 -5.83
CA TYR A 903 7.66 12.51 -5.65
C TYR A 903 6.89 12.36 -4.32
N ASN A 904 5.57 12.27 -4.38
CA ASN A 904 4.71 12.16 -3.19
C ASN A 904 5.11 11.01 -2.26
N ASN A 905 5.18 11.31 -0.96
CA ASN A 905 5.47 10.35 0.13
C ASN A 905 6.84 9.65 0.06
N LEU A 906 7.87 10.24 -0.57
CA LEU A 906 9.24 9.66 -0.60
C LEU A 906 9.78 9.27 0.79
N SER A 907 9.42 10.02 1.82
CA SER A 907 9.72 9.74 3.25
C SER A 907 9.25 8.37 3.75
N ASN A 908 8.28 7.75 3.06
CA ASN A 908 7.68 6.47 3.46
C ASN A 908 8.30 5.27 2.69
N TYR A 909 9.32 5.53 1.86
CA TYR A 909 10.04 4.54 1.07
C TYR A 909 11.44 4.25 1.65
N THR A 910 12.24 3.48 0.91
CA THR A 910 13.51 2.92 1.37
C THR A 910 14.70 3.87 1.21
N SER A 911 15.74 3.66 2.01
CA SER A 911 17.04 4.36 1.90
C SER A 911 17.62 4.33 0.48
N ASN A 912 17.39 3.23 -0.24
CA ASN A 912 17.86 3.03 -1.60
C ASN A 912 17.17 4.00 -2.59
N MET A 913 15.86 4.24 -2.46
CA MET A 913 15.16 5.23 -3.30
C MET A 913 15.66 6.66 -3.03
N MET A 914 15.93 7.00 -1.77
CA MET A 914 16.49 8.30 -1.39
C MET A 914 17.93 8.47 -1.92
N SER A 915 18.75 7.42 -1.80
CA SER A 915 20.14 7.38 -2.29
C SER A 915 20.21 7.56 -3.80
N PHE A 916 19.40 6.81 -4.56
CA PHE A 916 19.28 6.99 -6.01
C PHE A 916 18.73 8.37 -6.41
N THR A 917 17.83 8.95 -5.62
CA THR A 917 17.34 10.32 -5.87
C THR A 917 18.45 11.36 -5.72
N LEU A 918 19.26 11.27 -4.66
CA LEU A 918 20.41 12.16 -4.46
C LEU A 918 21.46 12.00 -5.57
N MET A 919 21.79 10.75 -5.95
CA MET A 919 22.70 10.45 -7.07
C MET A 919 22.18 10.95 -8.42
N ALA A 920 20.86 10.90 -8.65
CA ALA A 920 20.25 11.46 -9.87
C ALA A 920 20.51 12.96 -9.99
N TYR A 921 20.31 13.72 -8.89
CA TYR A 921 20.51 15.18 -8.88
C TYR A 921 21.97 15.56 -9.12
N ASP A 922 22.91 14.81 -8.53
CA ASP A 922 24.33 15.16 -8.55
C ASP A 922 25.05 14.72 -9.84
N SER A 923 24.51 13.75 -10.58
CA SER A 923 25.14 13.17 -11.77
C SER A 923 25.53 14.19 -12.86
N MET A 924 24.75 15.26 -13.04
CA MET A 924 25.03 16.35 -13.99
C MET A 924 25.11 17.73 -13.31
N ASP A 925 25.24 17.77 -11.97
CA ASP A 925 25.09 18.99 -11.14
C ASP A 925 23.75 19.72 -11.43
N PHE A 926 22.63 18.98 -11.38
CA PHE A 926 21.31 19.54 -11.71
C PHE A 926 20.87 20.60 -10.66
N GLU A 927 20.37 21.74 -11.16
CA GLU A 927 19.70 22.77 -10.36
C GLU A 927 18.29 22.29 -9.95
N ILE A 928 18.05 22.17 -8.64
CA ILE A 928 16.75 21.75 -8.07
C ILE A 928 16.01 23.00 -7.58
N PRO A 929 14.69 23.14 -7.83
CA PRO A 929 13.92 24.30 -7.37
C PRO A 929 13.93 24.50 -5.85
N GLN A 930 13.79 25.75 -5.40
CA GLN A 930 13.72 26.09 -3.97
C GLN A 930 12.38 25.71 -3.31
N ASP A 931 11.39 25.37 -4.13
CA ASP A 931 10.03 24.99 -3.78
C ASP A 931 9.70 23.51 -4.12
N ALA A 932 10.71 22.73 -4.52
CA ALA A 932 10.61 21.28 -4.68
C ALA A 932 10.37 20.57 -3.33
N MET A 933 9.66 19.44 -3.34
CA MET A 933 9.33 18.72 -2.10
C MET A 933 10.53 18.08 -1.37
N TRP A 934 11.62 17.76 -2.08
CA TRP A 934 12.79 17.07 -1.51
C TRP A 934 14.10 17.76 -1.88
N SER A 935 14.69 18.50 -0.94
CA SER A 935 16.02 19.10 -1.13
C SER A 935 17.16 18.09 -0.95
N ARG A 936 18.38 18.45 -1.39
CA ARG A 936 19.59 17.64 -1.17
C ARG A 936 19.85 17.43 0.32
N GLU A 937 19.70 18.48 1.12
CA GLU A 937 19.86 18.46 2.57
C GLU A 937 18.85 17.53 3.26
N GLU A 938 17.60 17.51 2.80
CA GLU A 938 16.56 16.61 3.32
C GLU A 938 16.81 15.15 2.92
N LEU A 939 17.22 14.89 1.67
CA LEU A 939 17.65 13.57 1.22
C LEU A 939 18.84 13.04 2.04
N ILE A 940 19.83 13.88 2.34
CA ILE A 940 20.98 13.52 3.19
C ILE A 940 20.52 13.14 4.61
N ASP A 941 19.72 13.98 5.28
CA ASP A 941 19.26 13.68 6.64
C ASP A 941 18.29 12.49 6.68
N MET A 942 17.50 12.25 5.62
CA MET A 942 16.71 11.03 5.48
C MET A 942 17.58 9.78 5.30
N ILE A 943 18.57 9.77 4.40
CA ILE A 943 19.49 8.63 4.20
C ILE A 943 20.23 8.31 5.51
N LEU A 944 20.71 9.33 6.22
CA LEU A 944 21.40 9.17 7.51
C LEU A 944 20.52 8.54 8.61
N ALA A 945 19.19 8.68 8.54
CA ALA A 945 18.27 8.05 9.50
C ALA A 945 18.29 6.51 9.44
N PHE A 946 18.67 5.92 8.30
CA PHE A 946 18.80 4.47 8.09
C PHE A 946 20.16 3.90 8.57
N GLN A 947 21.07 4.73 9.09
CA GLN A 947 22.32 4.21 9.67
C GLN A 947 22.09 3.59 11.05
N ASN A 948 22.49 2.33 11.20
CA ASN A 948 22.55 1.66 12.49
C ASN A 948 23.60 2.30 13.39
N GLN A 949 23.19 2.75 14.57
CA GLN A 949 24.06 3.54 15.44
C GLN A 949 25.13 2.72 16.16
N GLU A 950 24.92 1.42 16.32
CA GLU A 950 25.84 0.49 17.00
C GLU A 950 26.94 -0.04 16.06
N ASN A 951 26.55 -0.54 14.88
CA ASN A 951 27.46 -1.23 13.95
C ASN A 951 27.89 -0.40 12.72
N GLY A 952 27.26 0.74 12.45
CA GLY A 952 27.64 1.68 11.39
C GLY A 952 27.12 1.37 9.98
N GLY A 953 26.54 0.19 9.73
CA GLY A 953 25.91 -0.14 8.46
C GLY A 953 24.59 0.60 8.23
N PHE A 954 24.10 0.60 6.98
CA PHE A 954 22.78 1.13 6.61
C PHE A 954 21.82 -0.02 6.25
N GLY A 955 20.55 0.13 6.61
CA GLY A 955 19.48 -0.78 6.25
C GLY A 955 18.61 -0.27 5.09
N LEU A 956 17.79 -1.16 4.52
CA LEU A 956 16.91 -0.84 3.39
C LEU A 956 15.64 -0.10 3.84
N ALA A 957 14.93 -0.66 4.82
CA ALA A 957 13.62 -0.19 5.29
C ALA A 957 13.65 0.41 6.71
N ASP A 958 14.73 0.20 7.46
CA ASP A 958 14.96 0.77 8.79
C ASP A 958 16.47 0.87 9.08
N ASN A 959 16.84 1.28 10.30
CA ASN A 959 18.22 1.31 10.80
C ASN A 959 18.61 0.12 11.68
N LYS A 960 17.82 -0.96 11.68
CA LYS A 960 18.09 -2.20 12.41
C LYS A 960 18.67 -3.27 11.48
N THR A 961 18.10 -3.41 10.29
CA THR A 961 18.37 -4.52 9.35
C THR A 961 19.34 -4.09 8.24
N VAL A 962 20.63 -4.06 8.58
CA VAL A 962 21.72 -3.57 7.72
C VAL A 962 22.23 -4.60 6.69
N SER A 963 22.78 -4.14 5.56
CA SER A 963 23.50 -5.00 4.61
C SER A 963 24.75 -4.34 4.01
N VAL A 964 25.61 -5.14 3.37
CA VAL A 964 26.80 -4.67 2.64
C VAL A 964 26.38 -3.73 1.50
N ASP A 965 25.42 -4.16 0.68
CA ASP A 965 24.98 -3.46 -0.52
C ASP A 965 24.28 -2.14 -0.17
N MET A 966 23.42 -2.13 0.86
CA MET A 966 22.73 -0.91 1.31
C MET A 966 23.69 0.08 1.96
N THR A 967 24.70 -0.40 2.70
CA THR A 967 25.78 0.46 3.20
C THR A 967 26.58 1.04 2.04
N ALA A 968 26.97 0.23 1.05
CA ALA A 968 27.73 0.70 -0.10
C ALA A 968 26.93 1.70 -0.97
N MET A 969 25.64 1.48 -1.20
CA MET A 969 24.76 2.38 -1.96
C MET A 969 24.53 3.71 -1.24
N ALA A 970 24.18 3.68 0.06
CA ALA A 970 23.98 4.90 0.85
C ALA A 970 25.26 5.74 0.94
N LEU A 971 26.42 5.09 1.10
CA LEU A 971 27.70 5.79 1.11
C LEU A 971 28.07 6.36 -0.27
N GLN A 972 27.81 5.66 -1.38
CA GLN A 972 28.03 6.19 -2.74
C GLN A 972 27.27 7.50 -2.96
N ALA A 973 25.98 7.56 -2.59
CA ALA A 973 25.17 8.78 -2.65
C ALA A 973 25.70 9.91 -1.75
N LEU A 974 26.34 9.56 -0.63
CA LEU A 974 26.91 10.51 0.33
C LEU A 974 28.35 10.96 0.01
N VAL A 975 29.04 10.37 -0.98
CA VAL A 975 30.42 10.76 -1.38
C VAL A 975 30.58 12.26 -1.65
N PRO A 976 29.73 12.95 -2.44
CA PRO A 976 29.88 14.38 -2.72
C PRO A 976 29.86 15.24 -1.43
N TYR A 977 29.22 14.73 -0.38
CA TYR A 977 28.95 15.41 0.87
C TYR A 977 29.94 15.03 1.98
N ASN A 978 30.90 14.12 1.74
CA ASN A 978 31.91 13.71 2.70
C ASN A 978 33.01 14.79 2.90
N THR A 979 32.61 15.96 3.41
CA THR A 979 33.41 17.17 3.54
C THR A 979 33.13 17.89 4.85
N ASP A 980 34.02 18.81 5.26
CA ASP A 980 33.92 19.58 6.51
C ASP A 980 32.62 20.43 6.63
N GLN A 981 31.87 20.60 5.54
CA GLN A 981 30.56 21.24 5.54
C GLN A 981 29.45 20.34 6.14
N TYR A 982 29.59 19.01 6.03
CA TYR A 982 28.59 18.03 6.50
C TYR A 982 29.23 17.05 7.51
N PRO A 983 29.57 17.51 8.73
CA PRO A 983 30.25 16.66 9.72
C PRO A 983 29.40 15.46 10.19
N LYS A 984 28.06 15.50 10.03
CA LYS A 984 27.20 14.30 10.18
C LYS A 984 27.60 13.22 9.16
N VAL A 985 27.74 13.61 7.89
CA VAL A 985 28.09 12.70 6.79
C VAL A 985 29.49 12.15 7.01
N GLN A 986 30.49 12.99 7.33
CA GLN A 986 31.85 12.50 7.63
C GLN A 986 31.86 11.43 8.75
N ALA A 987 31.12 11.66 9.84
CA ALA A 987 31.03 10.70 10.95
C ALA A 987 30.27 9.41 10.59
N ALA A 988 29.24 9.50 9.75
CA ALA A 988 28.52 8.34 9.23
C ALA A 988 29.35 7.56 8.20
N PHE A 989 30.16 8.25 7.40
CA PHE A 989 30.95 7.66 6.33
C PHE A 989 32.02 6.72 6.86
N GLU A 990 32.81 7.15 7.85
CA GLU A 990 33.84 6.29 8.45
C GLU A 990 33.22 5.10 9.20
N LYS A 991 32.11 5.31 9.93
CA LYS A 991 31.33 4.21 10.54
C LYS A 991 30.91 3.15 9.51
N GLY A 992 30.45 3.59 8.33
CA GLY A 992 30.04 2.71 7.25
C GLY A 992 31.22 1.99 6.58
N LEU A 993 32.37 2.65 6.43
CA LEU A 993 33.60 1.99 5.99
C LEU A 993 34.06 0.92 7.01
N ASP A 994 34.04 1.21 8.31
CA ASP A 994 34.37 0.23 9.36
C ASP A 994 33.42 -0.97 9.35
N TYR A 995 32.11 -0.75 9.16
CA TYR A 995 31.14 -1.83 8.96
C TYR A 995 31.54 -2.73 7.79
N LEU A 996 31.88 -2.14 6.63
CA LEU A 996 32.28 -2.87 5.42
C LEU A 996 33.60 -3.62 5.60
N ARG A 997 34.62 -3.00 6.21
CA ARG A 997 35.88 -3.66 6.62
C ARG A 997 35.59 -4.89 7.50
N GLY A 998 34.59 -4.80 8.39
CA GLY A 998 34.13 -5.88 9.28
C GLY A 998 33.19 -6.93 8.66
N GLN A 999 32.67 -6.70 7.45
CA GLN A 999 31.92 -7.72 6.69
C GLN A 999 32.81 -8.50 5.72
N MET A 1000 33.90 -7.89 5.22
CA MET A 1000 34.74 -8.48 4.19
C MET A 1000 35.44 -9.77 4.67
N LEU A 1001 35.58 -10.74 3.77
CA LEU A 1001 36.23 -12.05 3.97
C LEU A 1001 37.76 -11.98 3.76
N SER A 1002 38.49 -13.03 4.09
CA SER A 1002 39.97 -13.08 3.95
C SER A 1002 40.47 -13.05 2.50
N ASP A 1003 39.63 -13.41 1.53
CA ASP A 1003 39.87 -13.34 0.08
C ASP A 1003 39.42 -12.01 -0.54
N CYS A 1004 39.03 -11.03 0.28
CA CYS A 1004 38.34 -9.79 -0.10
C CYS A 1004 36.91 -9.97 -0.67
N GLY A 1005 36.30 -11.15 -0.51
CA GLY A 1005 34.88 -11.37 -0.83
C GLY A 1005 33.91 -10.87 0.25
N PHE A 1006 32.61 -11.08 0.02
CA PHE A 1006 31.54 -10.82 0.99
C PHE A 1006 30.55 -11.98 1.00
N TYR A 1007 30.19 -12.49 2.18
CA TYR A 1007 29.29 -13.63 2.32
C TYR A 1007 27.84 -13.15 2.48
N VAL A 1008 26.99 -13.49 1.51
CA VAL A 1008 25.56 -13.11 1.46
C VAL A 1008 24.74 -14.34 1.06
N GLU A 1009 23.60 -14.55 1.71
CA GLU A 1009 22.64 -15.66 1.44
C GLU A 1009 23.22 -17.09 1.41
N GLY A 1010 24.42 -17.30 1.96
CA GLY A 1010 25.08 -18.62 2.05
C GLY A 1010 26.22 -18.85 1.06
N ALA A 1011 26.57 -17.86 0.24
CA ALA A 1011 27.70 -17.92 -0.69
C ALA A 1011 28.51 -16.60 -0.71
N ASN A 1012 29.68 -16.63 -1.35
CA ASN A 1012 30.43 -15.41 -1.67
C ASN A 1012 29.67 -14.65 -2.78
N ASN A 1013 29.51 -13.33 -2.68
CA ASN A 1013 28.67 -12.53 -3.58
C ASN A 1013 29.47 -11.49 -4.37
N GLY A 1014 29.36 -11.55 -5.70
CA GLY A 1014 30.10 -10.70 -6.64
C GLY A 1014 29.52 -9.30 -6.79
N CYS A 1015 28.20 -9.14 -6.63
CA CYS A 1015 27.54 -7.84 -6.64
C CYS A 1015 27.96 -7.01 -5.41
N SER A 1016 27.94 -7.61 -4.21
CA SER A 1016 28.36 -6.92 -2.99
C SER A 1016 29.84 -6.51 -3.02
N ALA A 1017 30.72 -7.36 -3.58
CA ALA A 1017 32.12 -7.00 -3.82
C ALA A 1017 32.28 -5.87 -4.85
N ALA A 1018 31.46 -5.87 -5.91
CA ALA A 1018 31.43 -4.80 -6.92
C ALA A 1018 30.94 -3.46 -6.33
N GLN A 1019 29.90 -3.47 -5.51
CA GLN A 1019 29.38 -2.28 -4.81
C GLN A 1019 30.42 -1.62 -3.91
N VAL A 1020 31.16 -2.40 -3.13
CA VAL A 1020 32.23 -1.86 -2.28
C VAL A 1020 33.42 -1.36 -3.12
N LEU A 1021 33.75 -2.03 -4.23
CA LEU A 1021 34.79 -1.52 -5.15
C LEU A 1021 34.38 -0.18 -5.80
N MET A 1022 33.11 -0.03 -6.22
CA MET A 1022 32.58 1.25 -6.71
C MET A 1022 32.71 2.33 -5.65
N LEU A 1023 32.21 2.08 -4.42
CA LEU A 1023 32.32 3.02 -3.31
C LEU A 1023 33.75 3.53 -3.06
N LEU A 1024 34.75 2.64 -3.03
CA LEU A 1024 36.14 3.05 -2.77
C LEU A 1024 36.68 3.96 -3.88
N CYS A 1025 36.39 3.62 -5.14
CA CYS A 1025 36.80 4.42 -6.29
C CYS A 1025 36.09 5.78 -6.34
N GLU A 1026 34.78 5.81 -6.08
CA GLU A 1026 33.98 7.03 -5.94
C GLU A 1026 34.53 7.94 -4.83
N ALA A 1027 34.87 7.36 -3.68
CA ALA A 1027 35.42 8.07 -2.52
C ALA A 1027 36.90 8.48 -2.66
N GLY A 1028 37.56 8.13 -3.77
CA GLY A 1028 38.97 8.45 -4.00
C GLY A 1028 39.98 7.62 -3.18
N ILE A 1029 39.57 6.44 -2.70
CA ILE A 1029 40.39 5.51 -1.90
C ILE A 1029 40.99 4.45 -2.83
N ASP A 1030 42.33 4.39 -2.97
CA ASP A 1030 43.00 3.35 -3.80
C ASP A 1030 42.66 1.95 -3.28
N PRO A 1031 41.89 1.11 -4.02
CA PRO A 1031 41.49 -0.22 -3.56
C PRO A 1031 42.65 -1.23 -3.58
N LEU A 1032 43.84 -0.85 -4.05
CA LEU A 1032 45.07 -1.63 -3.91
C LEU A 1032 45.97 -1.14 -2.76
N ASP A 1033 45.62 -0.11 -1.99
CA ASP A 1033 46.44 0.35 -0.86
C ASP A 1033 46.25 -0.56 0.37
N PRO A 1034 47.29 -1.30 0.84
CA PRO A 1034 47.17 -2.17 1.99
C PRO A 1034 46.86 -1.46 3.32
N ASP A 1035 47.05 -0.14 3.40
CA ASP A 1035 46.78 0.64 4.60
C ASP A 1035 45.28 1.03 4.74
N ASN A 1036 44.43 0.76 3.73
CA ASN A 1036 43.00 1.12 3.73
C ASN A 1036 42.05 0.09 4.41
N GLY A 1037 42.52 -1.14 4.65
CA GLY A 1037 41.77 -2.27 5.24
C GLY A 1037 41.01 -3.20 4.28
N PHE A 1038 41.02 -2.92 2.97
CA PHE A 1038 40.32 -3.63 1.89
C PHE A 1038 41.24 -4.50 0.99
N VAL A 1039 42.50 -4.67 1.39
CA VAL A 1039 43.48 -5.60 0.79
C VAL A 1039 43.85 -6.67 1.82
N ARG A 1040 43.86 -7.95 1.45
CA ARG A 1040 44.12 -9.06 2.39
C ARG A 1040 44.93 -10.18 1.74
N ASP A 1041 46.07 -10.53 2.37
CA ASP A 1041 47.07 -11.52 1.91
C ASP A 1041 47.36 -11.54 0.39
N GLY A 1042 47.47 -10.35 -0.21
CA GLY A 1042 47.72 -10.19 -1.65
C GLY A 1042 46.48 -10.32 -2.55
N ALA A 1043 45.31 -10.62 -2.00
CA ALA A 1043 44.02 -10.42 -2.66
C ALA A 1043 43.51 -8.97 -2.47
N THR A 1044 42.67 -8.54 -3.41
CA THR A 1044 42.02 -7.22 -3.46
C THR A 1044 40.60 -7.38 -4.00
N LEU A 1045 39.72 -6.41 -3.75
CA LEU A 1045 38.38 -6.39 -4.35
C LEU A 1045 38.44 -6.50 -5.88
N VAL A 1046 39.37 -5.78 -6.51
CA VAL A 1046 39.62 -5.81 -7.97
C VAL A 1046 39.90 -7.23 -8.44
N THR A 1047 40.81 -7.96 -7.78
CA THR A 1047 41.17 -9.32 -8.18
C THR A 1047 40.06 -10.34 -7.89
N LYS A 1048 39.26 -10.11 -6.84
CA LYS A 1048 38.18 -11.00 -6.42
C LYS A 1048 37.03 -11.07 -7.42
N LEU A 1049 36.76 -10.01 -8.20
CA LEU A 1049 35.67 -10.01 -9.19
C LEU A 1049 35.84 -11.06 -10.31
N ASN A 1050 37.05 -11.54 -10.57
CA ASN A 1050 37.29 -12.62 -11.54
C ASN A 1050 36.82 -14.01 -11.05
N ASP A 1051 36.66 -14.24 -9.75
CA ASP A 1051 36.18 -15.54 -9.24
C ASP A 1051 34.70 -15.79 -9.61
N PHE A 1052 33.99 -14.73 -9.98
CA PHE A 1052 32.61 -14.74 -10.48
C PHE A 1052 32.50 -14.83 -12.01
N LYS A 1053 33.64 -14.95 -12.72
CA LYS A 1053 33.69 -14.91 -14.19
C LYS A 1053 33.32 -16.24 -14.82
N LEU A 1054 32.38 -16.24 -15.76
CA LEU A 1054 31.98 -17.41 -16.54
C LEU A 1054 32.47 -17.32 -18.00
N GLU A 1055 32.15 -18.32 -18.83
CA GLU A 1055 32.51 -18.34 -20.26
C GLU A 1055 31.96 -17.12 -21.02
N SER A 1056 30.80 -16.61 -20.60
CA SER A 1056 30.25 -15.31 -20.99
C SER A 1056 29.63 -14.65 -19.77
N GLY A 1057 29.87 -13.36 -19.56
CA GLY A 1057 29.40 -12.61 -18.39
C GLY A 1057 29.99 -13.08 -17.05
N TYR A 1058 29.33 -12.65 -15.97
CA TYR A 1058 29.63 -12.97 -14.58
C TYR A 1058 28.39 -13.55 -13.88
N THR A 1059 28.54 -14.01 -12.65
CA THR A 1059 27.44 -14.58 -11.85
C THR A 1059 27.40 -14.01 -10.43
N THR A 1060 26.23 -13.94 -9.83
CA THR A 1060 26.01 -13.31 -8.52
C THR A 1060 26.72 -14.04 -7.38
N PHE A 1061 26.80 -15.38 -7.44
CA PHE A 1061 27.32 -16.22 -6.36
C PHE A 1061 28.42 -17.17 -6.83
N GLU A 1062 29.50 -17.26 -6.05
CA GLU A 1062 30.64 -18.13 -6.34
C GLU A 1062 30.22 -19.61 -6.39
N GLY A 1063 30.55 -20.31 -7.48
CA GLY A 1063 30.14 -21.70 -7.72
C GLY A 1063 28.85 -21.86 -8.57
N SER A 1064 28.14 -20.78 -8.90
CA SER A 1064 27.08 -20.81 -9.92
C SER A 1064 27.66 -21.06 -11.32
N SER A 1065 26.89 -21.74 -12.18
CA SER A 1065 27.26 -22.02 -13.58
C SER A 1065 26.51 -21.17 -14.62
N THR A 1066 25.68 -20.22 -14.18
CA THR A 1066 24.80 -19.44 -15.06
C THR A 1066 25.10 -17.95 -14.92
N ALA A 1067 25.24 -17.28 -16.06
CA ALA A 1067 25.53 -15.85 -16.12
C ALA A 1067 24.30 -15.02 -15.74
N ASP A 1068 24.53 -14.01 -14.91
CA ASP A 1068 23.53 -13.09 -14.39
C ASP A 1068 23.77 -11.69 -14.99
N GLY A 1069 22.72 -11.09 -15.56
CA GLY A 1069 22.79 -9.80 -16.22
C GLY A 1069 23.06 -8.64 -15.25
N MET A 1070 22.49 -8.69 -14.05
CA MET A 1070 22.67 -7.69 -12.99
C MET A 1070 24.08 -7.79 -12.41
N ALA A 1071 24.59 -9.01 -12.16
CA ALA A 1071 25.98 -9.20 -11.72
C ALA A 1071 26.98 -8.74 -12.80
N THR A 1072 26.72 -9.04 -14.07
CA THR A 1072 27.56 -8.61 -15.19
C THR A 1072 27.57 -7.08 -15.36
N TYR A 1073 26.41 -6.43 -15.16
CA TYR A 1073 26.29 -4.98 -15.08
C TYR A 1073 27.12 -4.39 -13.92
N GLN A 1074 26.90 -4.84 -12.67
CA GLN A 1074 27.55 -4.27 -11.49
C GLN A 1074 29.07 -4.48 -11.50
N ILE A 1075 29.54 -5.67 -11.89
CA ILE A 1075 30.98 -5.97 -12.02
C ILE A 1075 31.62 -5.14 -13.14
N GLY A 1076 30.92 -4.94 -14.28
CA GLY A 1076 31.38 -4.04 -15.35
C GLY A 1076 31.53 -2.60 -14.87
N CYS A 1077 30.54 -2.08 -14.15
CA CYS A 1077 30.58 -0.74 -13.55
C CYS A 1077 31.67 -0.60 -12.47
N ALA A 1078 31.90 -1.61 -11.64
CA ALA A 1078 32.96 -1.59 -10.63
C ALA A 1078 34.38 -1.56 -11.23
N LEU A 1079 34.60 -2.33 -12.30
CA LEU A 1079 35.87 -2.31 -13.03
C LEU A 1079 36.09 -0.98 -13.77
N GLU A 1080 35.03 -0.39 -14.33
CA GLU A 1080 35.09 0.94 -14.98
C GLU A 1080 35.31 2.06 -13.96
N SER A 1081 34.66 2.00 -12.78
CA SER A 1081 34.92 2.93 -11.66
C SER A 1081 36.39 2.91 -11.25
N TYR A 1082 36.96 1.70 -11.17
CA TYR A 1082 38.37 1.52 -10.84
C TYR A 1082 39.32 1.99 -11.94
N ARG A 1083 38.97 1.78 -13.23
CA ARG A 1083 39.70 2.37 -14.36
C ARG A 1083 39.73 3.90 -14.26
N ARG A 1084 38.55 4.52 -14.10
CA ARG A 1084 38.37 5.98 -13.98
C ARG A 1084 39.17 6.57 -12.82
N PHE A 1085 39.10 5.94 -11.65
CA PHE A 1085 39.89 6.32 -10.48
C PHE A 1085 41.40 6.29 -10.77
N ALA A 1086 41.91 5.22 -11.40
CA ALA A 1086 43.34 5.07 -11.67
C ALA A 1086 43.86 6.02 -12.77
N GLU A 1087 43.03 6.37 -13.76
CA GLU A 1087 43.37 7.34 -14.81
C GLU A 1087 43.12 8.80 -14.39
N GLY A 1088 42.39 9.03 -13.29
CA GLY A 1088 42.05 10.36 -12.78
C GLY A 1088 40.91 11.06 -13.53
N GLU A 1089 39.99 10.27 -14.09
CA GLU A 1089 38.77 10.73 -14.75
C GLU A 1089 37.66 11.07 -13.73
N ASN A 1090 36.54 11.62 -14.22
CA ASN A 1090 35.33 11.75 -13.42
C ASN A 1090 34.85 10.36 -12.95
N ARG A 1091 34.33 10.36 -11.71
CA ARG A 1091 33.62 9.25 -11.05
C ARG A 1091 32.55 8.61 -11.95
N LEU A 1092 32.19 7.35 -11.72
CA LEU A 1092 31.30 6.58 -12.59
C LEU A 1092 29.95 7.29 -12.82
N PHE A 1093 29.34 7.78 -11.73
CA PHE A 1093 28.05 8.47 -11.75
C PHE A 1093 28.16 9.99 -11.92
N ASP A 1094 29.37 10.54 -11.96
CA ASP A 1094 29.65 11.95 -12.26
C ASP A 1094 29.79 12.11 -13.78
N LEU A 1095 28.67 12.45 -14.42
CA LEU A 1095 28.49 12.53 -15.86
C LEU A 1095 28.81 13.94 -16.40
N THR A 1096 29.36 14.83 -15.58
CA THR A 1096 29.75 16.19 -16.00
C THR A 1096 30.92 16.19 -17.01
N ASP A 1097 31.57 15.05 -17.24
CA ASP A 1097 32.51 14.79 -18.34
C ASP A 1097 31.82 14.50 -19.69
N VAL A 1098 30.53 14.15 -19.70
CA VAL A 1098 29.77 13.85 -20.92
C VAL A 1098 29.33 15.14 -21.61
N ALA A 1099 29.86 15.36 -22.81
CA ALA A 1099 29.46 16.50 -23.63
C ALA A 1099 28.02 16.36 -24.14
N ARG A 1100 27.14 17.28 -23.73
CA ARG A 1100 25.82 17.47 -24.36
C ARG A 1100 26.00 17.66 -25.87
N GLN A 1101 25.34 16.83 -26.67
CA GLN A 1101 25.46 16.87 -28.12
C GLN A 1101 24.61 18.00 -28.71
N ASP A 1102 25.08 18.64 -29.80
CA ASP A 1102 24.24 19.57 -30.57
C ASP A 1102 23.19 18.75 -31.33
N GLN A 1103 21.90 19.01 -31.06
CA GLN A 1103 20.79 18.32 -31.74
C GLN A 1103 20.92 18.41 -33.26
N ALA A 1104 21.39 19.55 -33.79
CA ALA A 1104 21.59 19.72 -35.22
C ALA A 1104 22.75 18.87 -35.76
N GLU A 1105 23.62 18.29 -34.92
CA GLU A 1105 24.65 17.32 -35.29
C GLU A 1105 24.14 15.88 -35.12
N ILE A 1106 23.37 15.58 -34.06
CA ILE A 1106 22.62 14.32 -33.89
C ILE A 1106 21.77 14.03 -35.14
N ASP A 1107 20.99 15.02 -35.59
CA ASP A 1107 20.05 14.83 -36.71
C ASP A 1107 20.77 14.51 -38.03
N LYS A 1108 22.00 15.02 -38.21
CA LYS A 1108 22.84 14.68 -39.37
C LYS A 1108 23.45 13.29 -39.24
N ILE A 1109 23.80 12.84 -38.03
CA ILE A 1109 24.32 11.50 -37.78
C ILE A 1109 23.22 10.46 -38.03
N ALA A 1110 22.02 10.67 -37.49
CA ALA A 1110 20.85 9.81 -37.72
C ALA A 1110 20.52 9.66 -39.22
N ALA A 1111 20.54 10.77 -39.95
CA ALA A 1111 20.38 10.77 -41.40
C ALA A 1111 21.54 10.04 -42.11
N SER A 1112 22.79 10.28 -41.72
CA SER A 1112 23.98 9.65 -42.35
C SER A 1112 24.06 8.14 -42.12
N GLU A 1113 23.72 7.63 -40.92
CA GLU A 1113 23.65 6.19 -40.67
C GLU A 1113 22.56 5.53 -41.55
N THR A 1114 21.44 6.24 -41.76
CA THR A 1114 20.37 5.81 -42.66
C THR A 1114 20.82 5.86 -44.13
N GLU A 1115 21.53 6.90 -44.55
CA GLU A 1115 22.13 6.97 -45.89
C GLU A 1115 23.13 5.84 -46.15
N ASP A 1116 23.95 5.47 -45.16
CA ASP A 1116 24.89 4.35 -45.27
C ASP A 1116 24.17 3.00 -45.35
N LEU A 1117 23.10 2.78 -44.56
CA LEU A 1117 22.26 1.58 -44.67
C LEU A 1117 21.58 1.46 -46.04
N ILE A 1118 21.05 2.56 -46.59
CA ILE A 1118 20.47 2.60 -47.94
C ILE A 1118 21.56 2.33 -49.00
N SER A 1119 22.76 2.89 -48.83
CA SER A 1119 23.90 2.68 -49.74
C SER A 1119 24.42 1.24 -49.71
N ALA A 1120 24.33 0.56 -48.55
CA ALA A 1120 24.76 -0.81 -48.35
C ALA A 1120 23.88 -1.86 -49.06
N ILE A 1121 22.69 -1.50 -49.56
CA ILE A 1121 21.80 -2.40 -50.32
C ILE A 1121 22.49 -2.87 -51.63
N GLY A 1122 23.30 -2.01 -52.25
CA GLY A 1122 24.10 -2.36 -53.43
C GLY A 1122 23.28 -2.70 -54.69
N GLU A 1123 23.69 -3.74 -55.41
CA GLU A 1123 22.92 -4.27 -56.55
C GLU A 1123 21.80 -5.18 -56.04
N VAL A 1124 20.55 -4.84 -56.36
CA VAL A 1124 19.37 -5.53 -55.83
C VAL A 1124 19.22 -6.92 -56.46
N THR A 1125 19.22 -7.93 -55.61
CA THR A 1125 19.06 -9.35 -55.95
C THR A 1125 17.90 -9.97 -55.15
N ALA A 1126 17.60 -11.26 -55.40
CA ALA A 1126 16.63 -12.01 -54.59
C ALA A 1126 17.03 -12.17 -53.11
N GLU A 1127 18.28 -11.90 -52.74
CA GLU A 1127 18.80 -12.00 -51.37
C GLU A 1127 18.77 -10.64 -50.63
N SER A 1128 18.59 -9.52 -51.34
CA SER A 1128 18.69 -8.15 -50.79
C SER A 1128 17.54 -7.74 -49.85
N GLY A 1129 16.48 -8.55 -49.71
CA GLY A 1129 15.25 -8.16 -49.02
C GLY A 1129 15.41 -7.85 -47.52
N GLU A 1130 16.41 -8.42 -46.85
CA GLU A 1130 16.70 -8.11 -45.44
C GLU A 1130 17.39 -6.75 -45.28
N ALA A 1131 18.37 -6.44 -46.14
CA ALA A 1131 19.03 -5.14 -46.16
C ALA A 1131 18.04 -4.00 -46.48
N ILE A 1132 17.13 -4.24 -47.44
CA ILE A 1132 16.04 -3.31 -47.79
C ILE A 1132 15.11 -3.07 -46.58
N ARG A 1133 14.63 -4.13 -45.91
CA ARG A 1133 13.81 -3.98 -44.70
C ARG A 1133 14.54 -3.25 -43.57
N LYS A 1134 15.84 -3.49 -43.39
CA LYS A 1134 16.65 -2.79 -42.37
C LYS A 1134 16.77 -1.29 -42.68
N ALA A 1135 17.07 -0.92 -43.92
CA ALA A 1135 17.13 0.46 -44.35
C ALA A 1135 15.76 1.19 -44.27
N ARG A 1136 14.67 0.49 -44.62
CA ARG A 1136 13.28 0.96 -44.44
C ARG A 1136 12.95 1.24 -42.98
N ARG A 1137 13.16 0.27 -42.08
CA ARG A 1137 12.91 0.46 -40.63
C ARG A 1137 13.74 1.62 -40.06
N ALA A 1138 15.01 1.75 -40.46
CA ALA A 1138 15.86 2.87 -40.02
C ALA A 1138 15.31 4.23 -40.49
N TYR A 1139 14.93 4.35 -41.77
CA TYR A 1139 14.37 5.59 -42.32
C TYR A 1139 13.03 5.99 -41.67
N ASP A 1140 12.13 5.03 -41.46
CA ASP A 1140 10.79 5.33 -40.93
C ASP A 1140 10.85 5.82 -39.46
N LEU A 1141 11.83 5.35 -38.68
CA LEU A 1141 12.12 5.74 -37.30
C LEU A 1141 12.80 7.12 -37.13
N LEU A 1142 13.19 7.80 -38.22
CA LEU A 1142 13.73 9.16 -38.14
C LEU A 1142 12.64 10.19 -37.84
N SER A 1143 12.98 11.29 -37.17
CA SER A 1143 12.08 12.46 -37.06
C SER A 1143 11.86 13.12 -38.43
N GLU A 1144 10.84 13.99 -38.58
CA GLU A 1144 10.59 14.66 -39.87
C GLU A 1144 11.75 15.59 -40.28
N ASP A 1145 12.41 16.24 -39.32
CA ASP A 1145 13.60 17.06 -39.57
C ASP A 1145 14.83 16.20 -39.94
N GLN A 1146 14.95 14.99 -39.38
CA GLN A 1146 15.98 14.00 -39.75
C GLN A 1146 15.72 13.39 -41.14
N LYS A 1147 14.46 13.05 -41.46
CA LYS A 1147 14.06 12.57 -42.80
C LYS A 1147 14.36 13.59 -43.88
N ALA A 1148 14.21 14.89 -43.58
CA ALA A 1148 14.56 16.00 -44.47
C ALA A 1148 16.08 16.13 -44.73
N LEU A 1149 16.93 15.44 -43.97
CA LEU A 1149 18.39 15.42 -44.15
C LEU A 1149 18.90 14.20 -44.94
N VAL A 1150 18.07 13.17 -45.19
CA VAL A 1150 18.46 11.95 -45.95
C VAL A 1150 18.39 12.20 -47.46
N ASN A 1151 19.55 12.29 -48.11
CA ASN A 1151 19.70 12.70 -49.50
C ASN A 1151 19.58 11.55 -50.52
N ASN A 1152 19.59 10.29 -50.08
CA ASN A 1152 19.55 9.11 -50.97
C ASN A 1152 18.26 8.27 -50.87
N TYR A 1153 17.19 8.78 -50.26
CA TYR A 1153 15.93 8.05 -50.08
C TYR A 1153 15.31 7.48 -51.38
N ASP A 1154 15.49 8.17 -52.51
CA ASP A 1154 15.09 7.67 -53.84
C ASP A 1154 15.73 6.31 -54.20
N VAL A 1155 16.93 6.00 -53.66
CA VAL A 1155 17.62 4.72 -53.87
C VAL A 1155 16.94 3.60 -53.09
N LEU A 1156 16.42 3.87 -51.90
CA LEU A 1156 15.64 2.90 -51.12
C LEU A 1156 14.34 2.55 -51.85
N LEU A 1157 13.59 3.57 -52.30
CA LEU A 1157 12.35 3.38 -53.08
C LEU A 1157 12.60 2.59 -54.37
N ALA A 1158 13.67 2.91 -55.10
CA ALA A 1158 14.06 2.18 -56.30
C ALA A 1158 14.48 0.73 -55.99
N ALA A 1159 15.10 0.49 -54.84
CA ALA A 1159 15.47 -0.85 -54.41
C ALA A 1159 14.26 -1.70 -54.01
N GLU A 1160 13.28 -1.10 -53.34
CA GLU A 1160 11.99 -1.72 -53.01
C GLU A 1160 11.21 -2.11 -54.28
N GLU A 1161 11.11 -1.21 -55.27
CA GLU A 1161 10.47 -1.49 -56.56
C GLU A 1161 11.21 -2.60 -57.34
N GLN A 1162 12.55 -2.53 -57.42
CA GLN A 1162 13.36 -3.56 -58.09
C GLN A 1162 13.29 -4.91 -57.38
N PHE A 1163 13.22 -4.93 -56.05
CA PHE A 1163 13.07 -6.16 -55.27
C PHE A 1163 11.69 -6.79 -55.45
N ALA A 1164 10.61 -6.00 -55.50
CA ALA A 1164 9.27 -6.49 -55.82
C ALA A 1164 9.20 -7.13 -57.22
N LEU A 1165 9.83 -6.50 -58.22
CA LEU A 1165 9.93 -7.03 -59.59
C LEU A 1165 10.74 -8.34 -59.69
N LEU A 1166 11.75 -8.52 -58.83
CA LEU A 1166 12.51 -9.77 -58.73
C LEU A 1166 11.79 -10.86 -57.90
N SER A 1167 11.01 -10.46 -56.90
CA SER A 1167 10.24 -11.37 -56.02
C SER A 1167 9.00 -11.95 -56.70
N GLY A 1168 8.44 -11.25 -57.69
CA GLY A 1168 7.38 -11.77 -58.57
C GLY A 1168 6.03 -11.06 -58.47
N ASP A 1169 5.81 -10.19 -57.48
CA ASP A 1169 4.55 -9.46 -57.27
C ASP A 1169 4.42 -8.19 -58.14
N GLY A 1170 4.55 -8.37 -59.46
CA GLY A 1170 4.39 -7.32 -60.45
C GLY A 1170 2.92 -6.98 -60.75
N SER A 1171 2.26 -6.17 -59.92
CA SER A 1171 0.91 -5.65 -60.22
C SER A 1171 0.68 -4.15 -59.95
N GLY A 1172 1.75 -3.34 -60.01
CA GLY A 1172 1.64 -1.89 -59.96
C GLY A 1172 0.80 -1.29 -61.11
N SER A 1173 -0.13 -0.39 -60.79
CA SER A 1173 -0.81 0.48 -61.76
C SER A 1173 -0.92 1.90 -61.20
N GLN A 1174 -0.62 2.90 -62.02
CA GLN A 1174 -0.31 4.25 -61.55
C GLN A 1174 -1.51 5.20 -61.41
N ASN A 1175 -1.29 6.26 -60.63
CA ASN A 1175 -1.90 7.59 -60.76
C ASN A 1175 -3.41 7.70 -60.53
N GLY A 1176 -3.79 7.76 -59.25
CA GLY A 1176 -4.09 9.04 -58.57
C GLY A 1176 -5.22 9.94 -59.09
N GLY A 1177 -5.96 10.57 -58.17
CA GLY A 1177 -6.89 11.64 -58.52
C GLY A 1177 -7.88 12.00 -57.42
N THR A 1178 -7.88 13.27 -57.01
CA THR A 1178 -9.00 13.90 -56.33
C THR A 1178 -10.13 14.22 -57.33
N SER A 1179 -11.26 13.49 -57.29
CA SER A 1179 -12.60 14.09 -57.49
C SER A 1179 -13.78 13.11 -57.35
N ALA A 1180 -14.69 13.47 -56.45
CA ALA A 1180 -16.16 13.45 -56.61
C ALA A 1180 -16.95 12.18 -56.99
N ASP A 1181 -18.08 12.04 -56.28
CA ASP A 1181 -19.38 11.53 -56.73
C ASP A 1181 -19.60 10.03 -57.05
N ALA A 1182 -19.99 9.33 -55.98
CA ALA A 1182 -21.35 8.77 -55.80
C ALA A 1182 -21.77 7.39 -56.37
N SER A 1183 -22.29 6.59 -55.41
CA SER A 1183 -23.53 5.77 -55.45
C SER A 1183 -23.48 4.27 -55.84
N GLY A 1184 -23.98 3.45 -54.91
CA GLY A 1184 -24.46 2.06 -55.08
C GLY A 1184 -23.37 0.98 -55.25
N SER A 1185 -23.64 -0.31 -55.01
CA SER A 1185 -24.72 -1.03 -54.29
C SER A 1185 -24.39 -2.53 -54.37
N SER A 1186 -24.66 -3.33 -53.32
CA SER A 1186 -24.94 -4.81 -53.34
C SER A 1186 -24.12 -5.75 -54.26
N GLY A 1187 -23.54 -6.88 -53.83
CA GLY A 1187 -23.67 -7.66 -52.58
C GLY A 1187 -23.68 -9.18 -52.88
N GLY A 1188 -23.15 -10.00 -51.97
CA GLY A 1188 -23.11 -11.48 -52.04
C GLY A 1188 -22.05 -12.09 -52.98
N SER A 1189 -21.70 -13.38 -52.90
CA SER A 1189 -21.96 -14.42 -51.86
C SER A 1189 -21.26 -15.74 -52.26
N ASP A 1190 -20.61 -16.42 -51.31
CA ASP A 1190 -20.25 -17.86 -51.26
C ASP A 1190 -19.44 -18.48 -52.45
N ALA A 1191 -18.59 -19.50 -52.32
CA ALA A 1191 -18.49 -20.56 -51.30
C ALA A 1191 -17.06 -21.17 -51.20
N GLU A 1192 -16.92 -22.18 -50.34
CA GLU A 1192 -15.73 -22.95 -49.91
C GLU A 1192 -15.00 -23.72 -51.05
N SER A 1193 -13.79 -24.32 -50.91
CA SER A 1193 -13.18 -24.94 -49.71
C SER A 1193 -11.65 -25.24 -49.85
N THR A 1194 -10.97 -25.52 -48.71
CA THR A 1194 -9.82 -26.46 -48.52
C THR A 1194 -8.46 -26.24 -49.25
N ILE A 1195 -7.23 -26.42 -48.71
CA ILE A 1195 -6.71 -26.88 -47.38
C ILE A 1195 -5.49 -25.94 -46.94
N PRO A 1196 -4.47 -26.24 -46.06
CA PRO A 1196 -4.19 -25.31 -44.95
C PRO A 1196 -2.73 -24.80 -44.72
N LYS A 1197 -2.60 -23.87 -43.75
CA LYS A 1197 -1.43 -23.56 -42.88
C LYS A 1197 -0.08 -23.17 -43.53
N THR A 1198 0.22 -21.87 -43.49
CA THR A 1198 1.19 -21.28 -42.53
C THR A 1198 0.80 -19.83 -42.22
N SER A 1199 1.39 -19.22 -41.20
CA SER A 1199 0.92 -17.95 -40.60
C SER A 1199 1.92 -16.81 -40.74
N ASP A 1200 1.48 -15.73 -41.38
CA ASP A 1200 2.02 -14.36 -41.25
C ASP A 1200 0.87 -13.38 -41.54
N ARG A 1201 0.76 -12.29 -40.77
CA ARG A 1201 -0.08 -11.14 -41.09
C ARG A 1201 0.42 -9.86 -40.41
N ASN A 1202 0.77 -8.90 -41.25
CA ASN A 1202 0.78 -7.48 -40.91
C ASN A 1202 -0.42 -6.78 -41.60
N ASP A 1203 -0.59 -5.50 -41.29
CA ASP A 1203 -1.26 -4.46 -42.08
C ASP A 1203 -2.81 -4.38 -42.17
N LEU A 1204 -3.35 -3.67 -41.17
CA LEU A 1204 -3.96 -2.32 -41.28
C LEU A 1204 -5.39 -2.05 -41.80
N CYS A 1205 -6.08 -1.22 -40.99
CA CYS A 1205 -6.97 -0.08 -41.29
C CYS A 1205 -8.41 -0.26 -41.81
N GLY A 1206 -9.30 0.60 -41.26
CA GLY A 1206 -10.72 0.77 -41.68
C GLY A 1206 -11.65 1.25 -40.54
N ALA A 1207 -11.28 2.20 -39.69
CA ALA A 1207 -11.37 3.66 -39.92
C ALA A 1207 -12.80 4.26 -39.94
N LEU A 1208 -13.09 5.24 -39.06
CA LEU A 1208 -14.16 6.23 -39.24
C LEU A 1208 -14.04 7.44 -38.28
N ALA A 1209 -14.29 8.66 -38.78
CA ALA A 1209 -14.45 9.88 -37.98
C ALA A 1209 -15.57 10.74 -38.61
N GLY A 1210 -16.48 11.34 -37.80
CA GLY A 1210 -17.71 11.93 -38.35
C GLY A 1210 -18.63 12.73 -37.40
N LEU A 1211 -18.15 13.87 -36.92
CA LEU A 1211 -18.88 15.13 -36.58
C LEU A 1211 -20.17 15.40 -37.40
N VAL A 1212 -21.22 16.15 -37.01
CA VAL A 1212 -21.68 16.88 -35.78
C VAL A 1212 -23.23 16.67 -35.66
N ILE A 1213 -24.08 17.25 -34.79
CA ILE A 1213 -24.23 18.52 -34.01
C ILE A 1213 -25.15 18.21 -32.77
N SER A 1214 -25.58 19.05 -31.81
CA SER A 1214 -25.72 20.52 -31.61
C SER A 1214 -25.66 20.87 -30.09
N ALA A 1215 -24.94 21.92 -29.66
CA ALA A 1215 -25.47 23.23 -29.20
C ALA A 1215 -26.37 23.26 -27.93
N ALA A 1216 -26.18 24.15 -26.94
CA ALA A 1216 -25.10 25.11 -26.68
C ALA A 1216 -25.18 25.73 -25.26
N SER A 1217 -24.05 26.07 -24.64
CA SER A 1217 -23.91 27.24 -23.74
C SER A 1217 -22.44 27.64 -23.46
N ILE A 1218 -22.02 28.71 -24.14
CA ILE A 1218 -21.27 29.88 -23.62
C ILE A 1218 -20.01 29.62 -22.75
N LEU A 1219 -18.86 29.79 -23.41
CA LEU A 1219 -17.55 30.14 -22.83
C LEU A 1219 -17.49 31.66 -22.49
N LEU A 1220 -16.57 32.09 -21.60
CA LEU A 1220 -16.00 33.46 -21.36
C LEU A 1220 -16.09 33.92 -19.87
N LEU A 1221 -15.11 34.62 -19.24
CA LEU A 1221 -14.02 35.48 -19.77
C LEU A 1221 -12.72 35.53 -18.89
N ARG A 1222 -11.58 35.19 -19.50
CA ARG A 1222 -10.23 35.85 -19.44
C ARG A 1222 -9.48 36.20 -18.13
N LYS A 1223 -8.27 35.62 -18.08
CA LYS A 1223 -6.92 36.24 -18.18
C LYS A 1223 -6.48 37.42 -17.27
N ARG A 1224 -5.44 37.08 -16.49
CA ARG A 1224 -4.09 37.71 -16.40
C ARG A 1224 -3.82 38.95 -15.50
N LYS A 1225 -2.70 38.76 -14.77
CA LYS A 1225 -1.62 39.69 -14.40
C LYS A 1225 -1.78 40.61 -13.19
N ALA A 1226 -0.82 40.45 -12.27
CA ALA A 1226 -0.32 41.49 -11.38
C ALA A 1226 1.22 41.41 -11.32
N GLU A 1227 1.91 42.11 -12.23
CA GLU A 1227 3.33 42.43 -12.04
C GLU A 1227 3.45 43.86 -11.48
N LYS A 1228 4.33 44.02 -10.48
CA LYS A 1228 4.99 45.26 -10.01
C LYS A 1228 4.40 46.62 -10.44
N ASN A 1229 3.80 47.30 -9.45
CA ASN A 1229 4.04 48.70 -9.08
C ASN A 1229 4.42 49.72 -10.16
N CYS A 1230 3.53 50.70 -10.41
CA CYS A 1230 3.94 52.11 -10.48
C CYS A 1230 2.75 53.10 -10.36
N GLY A 1231 2.94 54.17 -9.57
CA GLY A 1231 2.26 55.46 -9.81
C GLY A 1231 1.08 55.82 -8.91
N ASN A 1232 1.35 56.61 -7.88
CA ASN A 1232 0.37 57.39 -7.10
C ASN A 1232 -0.59 58.20 -8.00
N MET A 1233 -1.85 58.40 -7.57
CA MET A 1233 -2.38 59.73 -7.22
C MET A 1233 -3.82 59.67 -6.67
N MET A 1234 -4.04 60.46 -5.60
CA MET A 1234 -5.30 60.74 -4.88
C MET A 1234 -5.88 59.59 -4.05
#